data_AF-A0A353PCL4-F1
#
_entry.id   AF-A0A353PCL4-F1
#
_cell.length_a   1.000
_cell.length_b   1.000
_cell.length_c   1.000
_cell.angle_alpha   90.00
_cell.angle_beta   90.00
_cell.angle_gamma   90.00
#
_symmetry.space_group_name_H-M   'P 1'
#
loop_
_entity.id
_entity.type
_entity.pdbx_description
1 polymer ?
#
loop_
_entity_poly.entity_id
_entity_poly.type
_entity_poly.pdbx_seq_one_letter_code
_entity_poly.pdbx_strand_id
1 'polypeptide(L)'
;MGAAVSFSWARAATALRRLVGEDAAKPRDEQHLDEGQRASLTWMAERLPQNGVVLADEVGTGKTRIACAVVHAVLEAGGRAAVVVPHGLMHQWTAESRKLRANSPAPKELTTFTEFLREVSPNEASWKDFSPRPDESEWWLISHGFRAPLVRSNSYVWRAALPAFVELHLASRADRQDGRTRIGKLQREIENARASWWGWNGMARIASEVAPRVRGRRDLRKRMEALPPLNVSSWNNDALLAQFGNCGDGRPLTEELLGLWLGEFDLLVIDEAHKSRGEVDVDDTALGAASGTVLARLVDALLKQPEGGRRLCLTATPMELELSQWLDLLGRARSGLDQERGRQVVKRLHEAASRAAVAPDEGIRLDELCSAARDFTKTLAPYVTRRRRDEDPLVARFRDGAALPEGLPHPHRRLRRVQIGWTETVGQNLPWLDVLFAAECMSQSARGLTLKDTAAWPRAVREAYTKLSAGHVGIDLSETSEPLRVPEAGVVDDHTRGKITRAAYWYRRLRDGRRRVLEALPPMNDAELDPDAEHPRILAAVKEIEGWTLKREKVLVFGVFLRPLHILADVLNVRRALRDADQERPSALNFFPERRGSTDAEQSRRSRGLLGIAAQQLDRMKAERDDNGEPVLEGRLASGNGAEMRRALADSHKAYKGLREKVRRRAKKPVVAWRADPSLLGGAPIDRELESALEDHLVSFVLDDFLATTSESDEVTDERFAALTTEFVDA
;
A
#
# COMPACT_ATOMS: atom_id res chain seq x y z
N MET A 1 19.35 -38.47 27.11
CA MET A 1 19.92 -37.11 27.02
C MET A 1 20.39 -36.90 25.59
N GLY A 2 19.51 -36.39 24.71
CA GLY A 2 19.89 -36.02 23.36
C GLY A 2 20.66 -34.71 23.39
N ALA A 3 21.85 -34.66 22.78
CA ALA A 3 22.62 -33.44 22.67
C ALA A 3 21.78 -32.38 21.93
N ALA A 4 21.58 -31.21 22.53
CA ALA A 4 20.98 -30.07 21.86
C ALA A 4 21.81 -29.77 20.60
N VAL A 5 21.22 -30.00 19.43
CA VAL A 5 21.89 -29.85 18.15
C VAL A 5 22.03 -28.35 17.89
N SER A 6 23.22 -27.78 18.11
CA SER A 6 23.48 -26.37 17.82
C SER A 6 23.33 -26.08 16.32
N PHE A 7 22.58 -25.03 15.98
CA PHE A 7 22.40 -24.56 14.62
C PHE A 7 23.76 -24.20 13.97
N SER A 8 23.88 -24.45 12.66
CA SER A 8 25.04 -24.04 11.85
C SER A 8 24.61 -23.75 10.42
N TRP A 9 25.10 -22.64 9.86
CA TRP A 9 24.85 -22.28 8.47
C TRP A 9 25.42 -23.28 7.46
N ALA A 10 26.47 -24.01 7.78
CA ALA A 10 26.99 -25.07 6.92
C ALA A 10 25.98 -26.22 6.78
N ARG A 11 25.29 -26.55 7.87
CA ARG A 11 24.19 -27.54 7.87
C ARG A 11 22.98 -27.02 7.12
N ALA A 12 22.60 -25.75 7.32
CA ALA A 12 21.51 -25.12 6.57
C ALA A 12 21.80 -25.10 5.05
N ALA A 13 23.02 -24.75 4.64
CA ALA A 13 23.42 -24.80 3.23
C ALA A 13 23.36 -26.22 2.64
N THR A 14 23.75 -27.22 3.43
CA THR A 14 23.66 -28.64 3.02
C THR A 14 22.20 -29.08 2.89
N ALA A 15 21.35 -28.72 3.85
CA ALA A 15 19.91 -28.97 3.79
C ALA A 15 19.25 -28.28 2.59
N LEU A 16 19.67 -27.06 2.25
CA LEU A 16 19.18 -26.33 1.08
C LEU A 16 19.55 -27.02 -0.23
N ARG A 17 20.81 -27.46 -0.38
CA ARG A 17 21.26 -28.24 -1.54
C ARG A 17 20.53 -29.58 -1.65
N ARG A 18 20.29 -30.24 -0.52
CA ARG A 18 19.52 -31.48 -0.46
C ARG A 18 18.08 -31.28 -0.93
N LEU A 19 17.39 -30.24 -0.45
CA LEU A 19 16.04 -29.88 -0.88
C LEU A 19 15.98 -29.64 -2.40
N VAL A 20 16.95 -28.89 -2.95
CA VAL A 20 17.04 -28.65 -4.39
C VAL A 20 17.25 -29.95 -5.18
N GLY A 21 18.12 -30.84 -4.70
CA GLY A 21 18.37 -32.14 -5.32
C GLY A 21 17.17 -33.09 -5.26
N GLU A 22 16.49 -33.16 -4.12
CA GLU A 22 15.28 -33.95 -3.92
C GLU A 22 14.15 -33.50 -4.85
N ASP A 23 13.90 -32.20 -4.94
CA ASP A 23 12.89 -31.68 -5.87
C ASP A 23 13.29 -31.90 -7.34
N ALA A 24 14.59 -31.97 -7.66
CA ALA A 24 15.07 -32.19 -9.04
C ALA A 24 14.91 -33.64 -9.49
N ALA A 25 15.00 -34.57 -8.54
CA ALA A 25 14.85 -36.00 -8.77
C ALA A 25 13.37 -36.41 -8.97
N LYS A 26 12.41 -35.55 -8.60
CA LYS A 26 10.98 -35.83 -8.78
C LYS A 26 10.57 -35.79 -10.27
N PRO A 27 9.51 -36.54 -10.64
CA PRO A 27 8.82 -36.37 -11.93
C PRO A 27 8.46 -34.90 -12.19
N ARG A 28 8.50 -34.45 -13.45
CA ARG A 28 8.34 -33.02 -13.83
C ARG A 28 7.06 -32.38 -13.32
N ASP A 29 5.99 -33.16 -13.21
CA ASP A 29 4.67 -32.79 -12.69
C ASP A 29 4.63 -32.59 -11.17
N GLU A 30 5.56 -33.22 -10.44
CA GLU A 30 5.71 -33.10 -8.99
C GLU A 30 6.81 -32.12 -8.56
N GLN A 31 7.55 -31.54 -9.52
CA GLN A 31 8.55 -30.52 -9.24
C GLN A 31 7.87 -29.20 -8.87
N HIS A 32 8.28 -28.64 -7.74
CA HIS A 32 7.76 -27.34 -7.31
C HIS A 32 8.72 -26.19 -7.63
N LEU A 33 9.99 -26.50 -7.93
CA LEU A 33 11.02 -25.55 -8.27
C LEU A 33 11.40 -25.60 -9.76
N ASP A 34 11.38 -24.44 -10.41
CA ASP A 34 11.94 -24.29 -11.76
C ASP A 34 13.48 -24.21 -11.75
N GLU A 35 14.11 -24.33 -12.91
CA GLU A 35 15.58 -24.31 -13.06
C GLU A 35 16.20 -23.00 -12.54
N GLY A 36 15.58 -21.85 -12.79
CA GLY A 36 16.04 -20.55 -12.31
C GLY A 36 15.93 -20.41 -10.78
N GLN A 37 14.90 -20.99 -10.18
CA GLN A 37 14.74 -21.06 -8.72
C GLN A 37 15.82 -21.95 -8.11
N ARG A 38 16.11 -23.11 -8.71
CA ARG A 38 17.19 -24.02 -8.26
C ARG A 38 18.56 -23.35 -8.34
N ALA A 39 18.83 -22.61 -9.41
CA ALA A 39 20.07 -21.85 -9.58
C ALA A 39 20.22 -20.78 -8.49
N SER A 40 19.13 -20.05 -8.20
CA SER A 40 19.11 -19.03 -7.14
C SER A 40 19.31 -19.64 -5.74
N LEU A 41 18.70 -20.79 -5.45
CA LEU A 41 18.90 -21.52 -4.19
C LEU A 41 20.32 -22.06 -4.03
N THR A 42 20.92 -22.53 -5.13
CA THR A 42 22.33 -22.97 -5.14
C THR A 42 23.27 -21.79 -4.88
N TRP A 43 23.02 -20.65 -5.54
CA TRP A 43 23.75 -19.40 -5.30
C TRP A 43 23.63 -18.94 -3.83
N MET A 44 22.44 -19.04 -3.23
CA MET A 44 22.21 -18.73 -1.81
C MET A 44 22.92 -19.69 -0.86
N ALA A 45 22.94 -21.00 -1.16
CA ALA A 45 23.59 -22.01 -0.33
C ALA A 45 25.11 -21.77 -0.18
N GLU A 46 25.74 -21.17 -1.19
CA GLU A 46 27.16 -20.79 -1.14
C GLU A 46 27.43 -19.54 -0.29
N ARG A 47 26.47 -18.62 -0.21
CA ARG A 47 26.67 -17.25 0.32
C ARG A 47 26.09 -17.02 1.70
N LEU A 48 24.93 -17.61 2.02
CA LEU A 48 24.29 -17.50 3.33
C LEU A 48 25.22 -17.89 4.50
N PRO A 49 26.13 -18.87 4.39
CA PRO A 49 27.10 -19.14 5.44
C PRO A 49 28.02 -17.95 5.76
N GLN A 50 28.27 -17.09 4.79
CA GLN A 50 29.17 -15.95 4.93
C GLN A 50 28.39 -14.68 5.29
N ASN A 51 27.38 -14.34 4.48
CA ASN A 51 26.71 -13.04 4.55
C ASN A 51 25.21 -13.17 4.26
N GLY A 52 24.41 -12.15 4.62
CA GLY A 52 23.04 -12.08 4.13
C GLY A 52 22.96 -11.61 2.69
N VAL A 53 21.79 -11.77 2.05
CA VAL A 53 21.64 -11.62 0.60
C VAL A 53 20.31 -10.95 0.23
N VAL A 54 20.25 -10.41 -0.98
CA VAL A 54 19.08 -9.78 -1.57
C VAL A 54 18.60 -10.60 -2.78
N LEU A 55 17.33 -11.01 -2.74
CA LEU A 55 16.62 -11.61 -3.87
C LEU A 55 15.77 -10.52 -4.54
N ALA A 56 16.27 -10.02 -5.66
CA ALA A 56 15.72 -8.86 -6.35
C ALA A 56 14.96 -9.22 -7.64
N ASP A 57 14.37 -10.42 -7.69
CA ASP A 57 13.69 -10.94 -8.88
C ASP A 57 12.40 -10.18 -9.20
N GLU A 58 12.00 -10.16 -10.46
CA GLU A 58 10.75 -9.52 -10.89
C GLU A 58 9.49 -10.19 -10.31
N VAL A 59 8.36 -9.49 -10.35
CA VAL A 59 7.05 -10.03 -9.91
C VAL A 59 6.69 -11.26 -10.74
N GLY A 60 6.21 -12.32 -10.08
CA GLY A 60 5.77 -13.56 -10.73
C GLY A 60 6.84 -14.64 -10.91
N THR A 61 8.11 -14.37 -10.55
CA THR A 61 9.23 -15.34 -10.67
C THR A 61 9.31 -16.35 -9.51
N GLY A 62 8.44 -16.25 -8.50
CA GLY A 62 8.41 -17.18 -7.36
C GLY A 62 9.38 -16.89 -6.21
N LYS A 63 9.69 -15.61 -5.93
CA LYS A 63 10.54 -15.19 -4.79
C LYS A 63 10.13 -15.81 -3.45
N THR A 64 8.84 -15.83 -3.15
CA THR A 64 8.28 -16.42 -1.93
C THR A 64 8.64 -17.89 -1.79
N ARG A 65 8.58 -18.65 -2.90
CA ARG A 65 8.95 -20.08 -2.91
C ARG A 65 10.43 -20.30 -2.61
N ILE A 66 11.31 -19.49 -3.22
CA ILE A 66 12.75 -19.53 -2.90
C ILE A 66 12.97 -19.25 -1.42
N ALA A 67 12.33 -18.22 -0.87
CA ALA A 67 12.47 -17.88 0.54
C ALA A 67 11.95 -18.99 1.47
N CYS A 68 10.81 -19.61 1.16
CA CYS A 68 10.29 -20.76 1.91
C CYS A 68 11.28 -21.95 1.91
N ALA A 69 11.95 -22.22 0.79
CA ALA A 69 12.98 -23.27 0.74
C ALA A 69 14.17 -22.97 1.67
N VAL A 70 14.60 -21.70 1.75
CA VAL A 70 15.65 -21.28 2.70
C VAL A 70 15.18 -21.41 4.14
N VAL A 71 13.94 -21.03 4.45
CA VAL A 71 13.33 -21.21 5.79
C VAL A 71 13.33 -22.68 6.20
N HIS A 72 12.84 -23.57 5.33
CA HIS A 72 12.82 -25.02 5.60
C HIS A 72 14.21 -25.58 5.86
N ALA A 73 15.23 -25.13 5.12
CA ALA A 73 16.60 -25.55 5.32
C ALA A 73 17.19 -25.09 6.67
N VAL A 74 16.80 -23.90 7.15
CA VAL A 74 17.20 -23.39 8.47
C VAL A 74 16.52 -24.17 9.59
N LEU A 75 15.22 -24.44 9.48
CA LEU A 75 14.47 -25.24 10.44
C LEU A 75 15.06 -26.65 10.56
N GLU A 76 15.38 -27.29 9.42
CA GLU A 76 16.01 -28.60 9.39
C GLU A 76 17.41 -28.63 10.02
N ALA A 77 18.15 -27.52 9.93
CA ALA A 77 19.41 -27.35 10.62
C ALA A 77 19.25 -27.11 12.14
N GLY A 78 18.02 -27.03 12.65
CA GLY A 78 17.70 -26.76 14.06
C GLY A 78 17.66 -25.27 14.40
N GLY A 79 17.62 -24.38 13.41
CA GLY A 79 17.59 -22.94 13.61
C GLY A 79 16.17 -22.37 13.68
N ARG A 80 16.07 -21.10 14.06
CA ARG A 80 14.82 -20.32 14.10
C ARG A 80 14.76 -19.32 12.97
N ALA A 81 13.59 -19.20 12.35
CA ALA A 81 13.36 -18.28 11.24
C ALA A 81 12.17 -17.35 11.53
N ALA A 82 12.36 -16.06 11.28
CA ALA A 82 11.27 -15.09 11.24
C ALA A 82 11.15 -14.52 9.82
N VAL A 83 9.94 -14.35 9.34
CA VAL A 83 9.65 -13.74 8.04
C VAL A 83 8.77 -12.53 8.28
N VAL A 84 9.23 -11.35 7.86
CA VAL A 84 8.48 -10.10 7.93
C VAL A 84 7.77 -9.88 6.60
N VAL A 85 6.44 -9.83 6.62
CA VAL A 85 5.61 -9.82 5.39
C VAL A 85 4.50 -8.77 5.47
N PRO A 86 4.00 -8.25 4.33
CA PRO A 86 2.75 -7.49 4.34
C PRO A 86 1.61 -8.36 4.85
N HIS A 87 0.74 -7.81 5.71
CA HIS A 87 -0.37 -8.55 6.34
C HIS A 87 -1.19 -9.38 5.32
N GLY A 88 -1.56 -8.76 4.20
CA GLY A 88 -2.34 -9.41 3.16
C GLY A 88 -1.63 -10.55 2.40
N LEU A 89 -0.35 -10.82 2.65
CA LEU A 89 0.42 -11.88 1.98
C LEU A 89 0.72 -13.09 2.87
N MET A 90 0.34 -13.09 4.15
CA MET A 90 0.64 -14.20 5.09
C MET A 90 0.09 -15.54 4.59
N HIS A 91 -1.15 -15.56 4.08
CA HIS A 91 -1.77 -16.76 3.49
C HIS A 91 -0.97 -17.32 2.30
N GLN A 92 -0.44 -16.43 1.44
CA GLN A 92 0.37 -16.83 0.29
C GLN A 92 1.67 -17.52 0.74
N TRP A 93 2.31 -17.00 1.78
CA TRP A 93 3.51 -17.62 2.37
C TRP A 93 3.23 -19.01 2.93
N THR A 94 2.13 -19.19 3.65
CA THR A 94 1.71 -20.49 4.18
C THR A 94 1.40 -21.48 3.05
N ALA A 95 0.71 -21.04 2.00
CA ALA A 95 0.38 -21.88 0.85
C ALA A 95 1.63 -22.32 0.07
N GLU A 96 2.56 -21.40 -0.22
CA GLU A 96 3.81 -21.71 -0.94
C GLU A 96 4.74 -22.61 -0.12
N SER A 97 4.77 -22.43 1.21
CA SER A 97 5.52 -23.29 2.12
C SER A 97 5.01 -24.74 2.11
N ARG A 98 3.68 -24.93 2.16
CA ARG A 98 3.04 -26.26 2.12
C ARG A 98 3.28 -27.00 0.81
N LYS A 99 3.32 -26.29 -0.33
CA LYS A 99 3.66 -26.89 -1.63
C LYS A 99 5.06 -27.52 -1.61
N LEU A 100 6.05 -26.86 -0.99
CA LEU A 100 7.41 -27.40 -0.91
C LEU A 100 7.51 -28.57 0.07
N ARG A 101 6.91 -28.45 1.25
CA ARG A 101 6.93 -29.48 2.31
C ARG A 101 5.62 -29.48 3.08
N ALA A 102 4.73 -30.42 2.76
CA ALA A 102 3.44 -30.58 3.43
C ALA A 102 3.56 -30.89 4.93
N ASN A 103 4.63 -31.58 5.33
CA ASN A 103 4.87 -32.02 6.71
C ASN A 103 5.71 -31.03 7.55
N SER A 104 6.05 -29.84 7.01
CA SER A 104 6.78 -28.84 7.77
C SER A 104 5.90 -28.20 8.85
N PRO A 105 6.47 -27.78 10.00
CA PRO A 105 5.72 -27.10 11.04
C PRO A 105 5.06 -25.83 10.49
N ALA A 106 3.80 -25.63 10.87
CA ALA A 106 3.06 -24.42 10.52
C ALA A 106 3.72 -23.18 11.16
N PRO A 107 3.70 -22.03 10.47
CA PRO A 107 4.24 -20.80 11.04
C PRO A 107 3.36 -20.31 12.19
N LYS A 108 3.99 -19.72 13.20
CA LYS A 108 3.29 -18.89 14.20
C LYS A 108 3.08 -17.50 13.62
N GLU A 109 1.83 -17.05 13.55
CA GLU A 109 1.47 -15.78 12.91
C GLU A 109 1.35 -14.65 13.95
N LEU A 110 1.98 -13.51 13.66
CA LEU A 110 1.90 -12.28 14.45
C LEU A 110 1.49 -11.11 13.57
N THR A 111 0.23 -10.70 13.66
CA THR A 111 -0.33 -9.57 12.91
C THR A 111 -0.12 -8.26 13.68
N THR A 112 -0.87 -8.07 14.77
CA THR A 112 -0.76 -6.94 15.67
C THR A 112 -0.68 -7.45 17.11
N PHE A 113 0.00 -6.68 17.97
CA PHE A 113 0.13 -7.05 19.37
C PHE A 113 -1.21 -7.11 20.11
N THR A 114 -2.19 -6.30 19.68
CA THR A 114 -3.53 -6.28 20.29
C THR A 114 -4.34 -7.51 19.93
N GLU A 115 -4.33 -7.92 18.66
CA GLU A 115 -5.00 -9.16 18.22
C GLU A 115 -4.37 -10.37 18.89
N PHE A 116 -3.04 -10.46 18.88
CA PHE A 116 -2.30 -11.52 19.57
C PHE A 116 -2.74 -11.68 21.04
N LEU A 117 -2.73 -10.59 21.81
CA LEU A 117 -3.15 -10.68 23.22
C LEU A 117 -4.62 -11.03 23.36
N ARG A 118 -5.49 -10.55 22.48
CA ARG A 118 -6.93 -10.84 22.55
C ARG A 118 -7.22 -12.32 22.33
N GLU A 119 -6.53 -12.94 21.37
CA GLU A 119 -6.74 -14.33 20.98
C GLU A 119 -6.08 -15.32 21.96
N VAL A 120 -4.84 -15.02 22.36
CA VAL A 120 -3.99 -16.01 23.04
C VAL A 120 -4.01 -15.87 24.57
N SER A 121 -4.18 -14.65 25.10
CA SER A 121 -4.11 -14.45 26.57
C SER A 121 -5.27 -15.06 27.39
N PRO A 122 -6.52 -15.21 26.88
CA PRO A 122 -7.60 -15.77 27.68
C PRO A 122 -7.45 -17.28 27.95
N ASN A 123 -6.79 -18.02 27.06
CA ASN A 123 -6.66 -19.48 27.13
C ASN A 123 -5.21 -19.89 27.49
N GLU A 124 -5.03 -20.71 28.52
CA GLU A 124 -3.70 -21.21 28.90
C GLU A 124 -3.14 -22.22 27.89
N ALA A 125 -4.00 -23.04 27.27
CA ALA A 125 -3.59 -23.99 26.23
C ALA A 125 -3.06 -23.25 24.99
N SER A 126 -3.84 -22.28 24.49
CA SER A 126 -3.42 -21.43 23.36
C SER A 126 -2.12 -20.68 23.64
N TRP A 127 -1.91 -20.21 24.87
CA TRP A 127 -0.65 -19.58 25.27
C TRP A 127 0.54 -20.55 25.22
N LYS A 128 0.41 -21.76 25.76
CA LYS A 128 1.50 -22.76 25.73
C LYS A 128 1.87 -23.21 24.32
N ASP A 129 0.89 -23.26 23.42
CA ASP A 129 1.12 -23.61 22.02
C ASP A 129 1.81 -22.47 21.26
N PHE A 130 1.39 -21.23 21.52
CA PHE A 130 1.90 -20.06 20.84
C PHE A 130 3.24 -19.54 21.39
N SER A 131 3.47 -19.61 22.71
CA SER A 131 4.63 -19.02 23.38
C SER A 131 5.96 -19.34 22.67
N PRO A 132 6.86 -18.36 22.51
CA PRO A 132 8.16 -18.59 21.88
C PRO A 132 8.99 -19.63 22.63
N ARG A 133 9.64 -20.51 21.88
CA ARG A 133 10.56 -21.52 22.39
C ARG A 133 11.94 -21.30 21.76
N PRO A 134 12.78 -20.43 22.33
CA PRO A 134 14.08 -20.07 21.75
C PRO A 134 15.06 -21.23 21.58
N ASP A 135 14.84 -22.33 22.29
CA ASP A 135 15.69 -23.53 22.23
C ASP A 135 15.18 -24.58 21.22
N GLU A 136 14.06 -24.31 20.53
CA GLU A 136 13.46 -25.18 19.52
C GLU A 136 13.50 -24.53 18.12
N SER A 137 13.49 -25.34 17.06
CA SER A 137 13.34 -24.84 15.69
C SER A 137 11.91 -24.32 15.49
N GLU A 138 11.78 -23.00 15.32
CA GLU A 138 10.50 -22.32 15.15
C GLU A 138 10.49 -21.45 13.91
N TRP A 139 9.31 -21.36 13.27
CA TRP A 139 9.04 -20.45 12.18
C TRP A 139 7.96 -19.45 12.57
N TRP A 140 8.27 -18.17 12.38
CA TRP A 140 7.37 -17.06 12.64
C TRP A 140 7.07 -16.27 11.36
N LEU A 141 5.80 -15.99 11.11
CA LEU A 141 5.33 -15.03 10.11
C LEU A 141 4.87 -13.77 10.86
N ILE A 142 5.51 -12.63 10.58
CA ILE A 142 5.30 -11.38 11.32
C ILE A 142 4.90 -10.29 10.33
N SER A 143 3.80 -9.60 10.61
CA SER A 143 3.35 -8.48 9.77
C SER A 143 4.34 -7.31 9.84
N HIS A 144 4.56 -6.63 8.71
CA HIS A 144 5.28 -5.33 8.65
C HIS A 144 4.72 -4.29 9.62
N GLY A 145 3.44 -4.39 9.97
CA GLY A 145 2.78 -3.49 10.92
C GLY A 145 2.98 -3.85 12.39
N PHE A 146 3.63 -4.99 12.68
CA PHE A 146 3.84 -5.43 14.05
C PHE A 146 4.77 -4.47 14.79
N ARG A 147 4.30 -3.98 15.94
CA ARG A 147 5.01 -3.03 16.79
C ARG A 147 4.59 -3.21 18.24
N ALA A 148 5.44 -2.74 19.16
CA ALA A 148 5.04 -2.57 20.54
C ALA A 148 3.76 -1.73 20.65
N PRO A 149 2.91 -1.95 21.67
CA PRO A 149 1.68 -1.20 21.85
C PRO A 149 1.89 0.31 21.80
N LEU A 150 1.11 1.00 20.97
CA LEU A 150 1.15 2.46 20.92
C LEU A 150 0.50 3.03 22.19
N VAL A 151 1.27 3.84 22.92
CA VAL A 151 0.83 4.53 24.13
C VAL A 151 0.62 6.00 23.80
N ARG A 152 -0.60 6.49 24.04
CA ARG A 152 -1.04 7.89 23.97
C ARG A 152 -1.53 8.34 25.35
N SER A 153 -1.72 9.63 25.55
CA SER A 153 -2.25 10.19 26.82
C SER A 153 -3.58 9.58 27.25
N ASN A 154 -4.43 9.17 26.30
CA ASN A 154 -5.71 8.50 26.56
C ASN A 154 -5.68 6.97 26.39
N SER A 155 -4.48 6.37 26.30
CA SER A 155 -4.36 4.93 26.09
C SER A 155 -4.64 4.13 27.35
N TYR A 156 -5.15 2.92 27.14
CA TYR A 156 -5.29 1.96 28.21
C TYR A 156 -3.92 1.61 28.83
N VAL A 157 -3.87 1.66 30.15
CA VAL A 157 -2.63 1.61 30.93
C VAL A 157 -1.86 0.29 30.76
N TRP A 158 -2.54 -0.82 30.48
CA TRP A 158 -1.90 -2.12 30.22
C TRP A 158 -0.85 -2.05 29.10
N ARG A 159 -0.98 -1.12 28.15
CA ARG A 159 -0.04 -0.93 27.04
C ARG A 159 1.37 -0.51 27.51
N ALA A 160 1.46 0.12 28.69
CA ALA A 160 2.70 0.55 29.31
C ALA A 160 3.15 -0.36 30.46
N ALA A 161 2.44 -1.47 30.71
CA ALA A 161 2.62 -2.25 31.94
C ALA A 161 3.81 -3.23 31.91
N LEU A 162 4.30 -3.61 30.72
CA LEU A 162 5.29 -4.67 30.58
C LEU A 162 6.55 -4.44 31.44
N PRO A 163 7.21 -3.27 31.45
CA PRO A 163 8.37 -3.03 32.30
C PRO A 163 8.08 -3.23 33.79
N ALA A 164 6.97 -2.68 34.29
CA ALA A 164 6.58 -2.78 35.70
C ALA A 164 6.28 -4.24 36.12
N PHE A 165 5.70 -5.02 35.22
CA PHE A 165 5.45 -6.45 35.47
C PHE A 165 6.74 -7.28 35.46
N VAL A 166 7.71 -6.93 34.62
CA VAL A 166 9.03 -7.57 34.66
C VAL A 166 9.73 -7.27 35.99
N GLU A 167 9.69 -6.02 36.48
CA GLU A 167 10.20 -5.65 37.82
C GLU A 167 9.55 -6.49 38.92
N LEU A 168 8.23 -6.67 38.86
CA LEU A 168 7.46 -7.46 39.82
C LEU A 168 7.93 -8.92 39.88
N HIS A 169 8.17 -9.55 38.73
CA HIS A 169 8.66 -10.94 38.66
C HIS A 169 10.14 -11.08 39.06
N LEU A 170 10.93 -10.01 38.96
CA LEU A 170 12.33 -9.99 39.39
C LEU A 170 12.48 -9.79 40.91
N ALA A 171 11.51 -9.16 41.56
CA ALA A 171 11.57 -8.80 42.97
C ALA A 171 11.51 -10.02 43.91
N SER A 172 12.14 -9.87 45.09
CA SER A 172 12.13 -10.89 46.13
C SER A 172 10.73 -11.11 46.69
N ARG A 173 10.50 -12.26 47.33
CA ARG A 173 9.21 -12.54 47.99
C ARG A 173 8.90 -11.53 49.09
N ALA A 174 9.94 -11.04 49.80
CA ALA A 174 9.80 -10.03 50.84
C ALA A 174 9.33 -8.69 50.26
N ASP A 175 9.92 -8.22 49.16
CA ASP A 175 9.54 -6.95 48.53
C ASP A 175 8.11 -6.98 47.97
N ARG A 176 7.70 -8.13 47.41
CA ARG A 176 6.33 -8.33 46.90
C ARG A 176 5.27 -8.32 48.00
N GLN A 177 5.62 -8.77 49.20
CA GLN A 177 4.71 -8.80 50.35
C GLN A 177 4.74 -7.49 51.15
N ASP A 178 5.83 -6.72 51.08
CA ASP A 178 5.92 -5.41 51.73
C ASP A 178 5.20 -4.34 50.91
N GLY A 179 3.97 -4.07 51.35
CA GLY A 179 3.12 -3.02 50.82
C GLY A 179 3.66 -1.59 50.89
N ARG A 180 4.76 -1.34 51.61
CA ARG A 180 5.42 -0.02 51.64
C ARG A 180 6.29 0.21 50.41
N THR A 181 6.80 -0.87 49.80
CA THR A 181 7.63 -0.80 48.60
C THR A 181 6.79 -0.50 47.35
N ARG A 182 7.42 0.08 46.32
CA ARG A 182 6.80 0.29 45.00
C ARG A 182 6.23 -1.02 44.43
N ILE A 183 6.98 -2.11 44.57
CA ILE A 183 6.62 -3.42 44.02
C ILE A 183 5.48 -4.09 44.80
N GLY A 184 5.52 -4.05 46.14
CA GLY A 184 4.44 -4.61 46.95
C GLY A 184 3.12 -3.82 46.88
N LYS A 185 3.17 -2.52 46.53
CA LYS A 185 1.96 -1.78 46.14
C LYS A 185 1.38 -2.31 44.83
N LEU A 186 2.20 -2.45 43.79
CA LEU A 186 1.79 -2.99 42.49
C LEU A 186 1.21 -4.41 42.61
N GLN A 187 1.82 -5.29 43.41
CA GLN A 187 1.32 -6.65 43.68
C GLN A 187 -0.11 -6.60 44.25
N ARG A 188 -0.34 -5.78 45.30
CA ARG A 188 -1.67 -5.63 45.91
C ARG A 188 -2.68 -5.01 44.96
N GLU A 189 -2.26 -4.07 44.11
CA GLU A 189 -3.14 -3.47 43.11
C GLU A 189 -3.58 -4.48 42.05
N ILE A 190 -2.68 -5.37 41.59
CA ILE A 190 -3.01 -6.44 40.63
C ILE A 190 -3.95 -7.47 41.26
N GLU A 191 -3.69 -7.89 42.51
CA GLU A 191 -4.54 -8.83 43.24
C GLU A 191 -5.97 -8.30 43.45
N ASN A 192 -6.11 -6.98 43.63
CA ASN A 192 -7.40 -6.32 43.80
C ASN A 192 -8.06 -5.87 42.48
N ALA A 193 -7.31 -5.86 41.36
CA ALA A 193 -7.84 -5.54 40.04
C ALA A 193 -8.69 -6.70 39.50
N ARG A 194 -9.87 -6.41 38.96
CA ARG A 194 -10.76 -7.42 38.36
C ARG A 194 -10.02 -8.18 37.24
N ALA A 195 -9.86 -9.49 37.42
CA ALA A 195 -9.05 -10.41 36.60
C ALA A 195 -9.55 -10.66 35.15
N SER A 196 -10.33 -9.78 34.53
CA SER A 196 -11.04 -10.08 33.28
C SER A 196 -10.62 -9.23 32.08
N TRP A 197 -9.34 -8.87 31.95
CA TRP A 197 -8.90 -8.12 30.78
C TRP A 197 -7.64 -8.72 30.15
N TRP A 198 -7.82 -9.25 28.94
CA TRP A 198 -6.84 -9.94 28.11
C TRP A 198 -5.50 -9.20 28.01
N GLY A 199 -5.52 -7.86 27.93
CA GLY A 199 -4.31 -7.04 27.85
C GLY A 199 -3.38 -7.17 29.07
N TRP A 200 -3.93 -7.15 30.28
CA TRP A 200 -3.14 -7.29 31.52
C TRP A 200 -2.61 -8.71 31.69
N ASN A 201 -3.46 -9.72 31.49
CA ASN A 201 -3.07 -11.12 31.60
C ASN A 201 -1.95 -11.46 30.60
N GLY A 202 -2.08 -10.97 29.37
CA GLY A 202 -1.06 -11.06 28.33
C GLY A 202 0.29 -10.49 28.78
N MET A 203 0.31 -9.23 29.23
CA MET A 203 1.55 -8.58 29.69
C MET A 203 2.18 -9.30 30.88
N ALA A 204 1.37 -9.79 31.83
CA ALA A 204 1.88 -10.52 32.99
C ALA A 204 2.54 -11.83 32.59
N ARG A 205 1.94 -12.57 31.64
CA ARG A 205 2.52 -13.82 31.12
C ARG A 205 3.84 -13.58 30.40
N ILE A 206 3.89 -12.60 29.49
CA ILE A 206 5.15 -12.19 28.83
C ILE A 206 6.21 -11.83 29.87
N ALA A 207 5.85 -11.01 30.87
CA ALA A 207 6.78 -10.60 31.91
C ALA A 207 7.35 -11.78 32.71
N SER A 208 6.52 -12.79 32.99
CA SER A 208 6.96 -14.00 33.70
C SER A 208 7.98 -14.82 32.88
N GLU A 209 7.82 -14.87 31.55
CA GLU A 209 8.75 -15.53 30.62
C GLU A 209 10.02 -14.71 30.38
N VAL A 210 9.94 -13.38 30.41
CA VAL A 210 11.08 -12.48 30.18
C VAL A 210 11.95 -12.29 31.41
N ALA A 211 11.37 -12.28 32.62
CA ALA A 211 12.09 -12.00 33.85
C ALA A 211 13.36 -12.86 34.08
N PRO A 212 13.35 -14.20 33.81
CA PRO A 212 14.57 -15.01 33.91
C PRO A 212 15.72 -14.50 33.02
N ARG A 213 15.40 -13.97 31.83
CA ARG A 213 16.37 -13.46 30.85
C ARG A 213 16.92 -12.08 31.23
N VAL A 214 16.16 -11.31 32.01
CA VAL A 214 16.57 -9.98 32.51
C VAL A 214 17.35 -10.07 33.82
N ARG A 215 17.24 -11.17 34.58
CA ARG A 215 17.91 -11.35 35.89
C ARG A 215 19.44 -11.19 35.86
N GLY A 216 20.08 -11.29 34.69
CA GLY A 216 21.53 -11.01 34.52
C GLY A 216 21.87 -9.57 34.09
N ARG A 217 20.91 -8.83 33.52
CA ARG A 217 21.12 -7.53 32.87
C ARG A 217 20.87 -6.39 33.86
N ARG A 218 21.93 -5.68 34.27
CA ARG A 218 21.84 -4.58 35.26
C ARG A 218 21.39 -3.27 34.63
N ASP A 219 21.74 -3.06 33.36
CA ASP A 219 21.36 -1.94 32.51
C ASP A 219 19.83 -1.86 32.33
N LEU A 220 19.17 -2.95 31.93
CA LEU A 220 17.72 -2.99 31.78
C LEU A 220 16.99 -2.74 33.09
N ARG A 221 17.52 -3.26 34.21
CA ARG A 221 16.94 -3.01 35.52
C ARG A 221 16.97 -1.54 35.92
N LYS A 222 18.11 -0.88 35.74
CA LYS A 222 18.20 0.57 35.98
C LYS A 222 17.23 1.38 35.11
N ARG A 223 17.05 0.99 33.85
CA ARG A 223 16.10 1.64 32.93
C ARG A 223 14.65 1.45 33.37
N MET A 224 14.28 0.25 33.82
CA MET A 224 12.94 -0.03 34.40
C MET A 224 12.71 0.76 35.69
N GLU A 225 13.69 0.79 36.59
CA GLU A 225 13.61 1.50 37.88
C GLU A 225 13.44 3.02 37.69
N ALA A 226 14.05 3.57 36.63
CA ALA A 226 13.95 4.98 36.27
C ALA A 226 12.57 5.39 35.73
N LEU A 227 11.74 4.44 35.29
CA LEU A 227 10.37 4.76 34.86
C LEU A 227 9.48 5.10 36.05
N PRO A 228 8.55 6.06 35.91
CA PRO A 228 7.54 6.35 36.93
C PRO A 228 6.74 5.10 37.33
N PRO A 229 6.31 4.98 38.60
CA PRO A 229 5.55 3.82 39.04
C PRO A 229 4.20 3.73 38.33
N LEU A 230 3.86 2.52 37.91
CA LEU A 230 2.55 2.18 37.37
C LEU A 230 1.50 2.16 38.49
N ASN A 231 0.37 2.84 38.29
CA ASN A 231 -0.79 2.76 39.18
C ASN A 231 -1.96 2.12 38.45
N VAL A 232 -2.40 0.94 38.91
CA VAL A 232 -3.48 0.16 38.27
C VAL A 232 -4.86 0.66 38.72
N SER A 233 -4.94 1.25 39.91
CA SER A 233 -6.19 1.67 40.56
C SER A 233 -6.62 3.12 40.26
N SER A 234 -5.65 3.97 39.88
CA SER A 234 -5.85 5.39 39.57
C SER A 234 -5.83 5.67 38.07
N TRP A 235 -6.59 6.67 37.64
CA TRP A 235 -6.59 7.17 36.26
C TRP A 235 -5.33 8.01 35.94
N ASN A 236 -4.59 8.45 36.96
CA ASN A 236 -3.44 9.34 36.77
C ASN A 236 -2.14 8.55 36.54
N ASN A 237 -1.90 8.16 35.28
CA ASN A 237 -0.65 7.56 34.81
C ASN A 237 0.13 8.47 33.85
N ASP A 238 -0.21 9.76 33.78
CA ASP A 238 0.30 10.70 32.77
C ASP A 238 1.83 10.77 32.71
N ALA A 239 2.50 10.77 33.88
CA ALA A 239 3.94 10.77 33.96
C ALA A 239 4.58 9.52 33.35
N LEU A 240 3.97 8.34 33.56
CA LEU A 240 4.42 7.08 32.95
C LEU A 240 4.13 7.09 31.45
N LEU A 241 2.91 7.45 31.03
CA LEU A 241 2.52 7.48 29.61
C LEU A 241 3.39 8.46 28.80
N ALA A 242 3.81 9.57 29.40
CA ALA A 242 4.75 10.53 28.79
C ALA A 242 6.11 9.90 28.46
N GLN A 243 6.59 8.92 29.23
CA GLN A 243 7.84 8.20 28.94
C GLN A 243 7.74 7.27 27.72
N PHE A 244 6.56 7.06 27.17
CA PHE A 244 6.36 6.28 25.93
C PHE A 244 6.19 7.18 24.70
N GLY A 245 6.24 8.51 24.87
CA GLY A 245 6.36 9.48 23.79
C GLY A 245 7.77 9.53 23.18
N ASN A 246 8.01 10.46 22.27
CA ASN A 246 9.21 10.46 21.39
C ASN A 246 10.56 10.60 22.10
N CYS A 247 10.60 11.22 23.29
CA CYS A 247 11.84 11.47 24.03
C CYS A 247 12.03 10.55 25.25
N GLY A 248 11.09 9.62 25.48
CA GLY A 248 11.11 8.76 26.67
C GLY A 248 11.66 7.36 26.40
N ASP A 249 12.16 6.71 27.45
CA ASP A 249 12.78 5.38 27.37
C ASP A 249 11.77 4.22 27.43
N GLY A 250 10.49 4.50 27.72
CA GLY A 250 9.46 3.48 27.93
C GLY A 250 9.18 2.62 26.69
N ARG A 251 9.11 3.25 25.51
CA ARG A 251 8.89 2.54 24.25
C ARG A 251 10.11 1.71 23.81
N PRO A 252 11.34 2.25 23.72
CA PRO A 252 12.53 1.44 23.43
C PRO A 252 12.73 0.28 24.41
N LEU A 253 12.50 0.50 25.70
CA LEU A 253 12.61 -0.55 26.72
C LEU A 253 11.58 -1.66 26.49
N THR A 254 10.34 -1.31 26.18
CA THR A 254 9.28 -2.28 25.88
C THR A 254 9.59 -3.10 24.62
N GLU A 255 10.08 -2.45 23.56
CA GLU A 255 10.51 -3.14 22.34
C GLU A 255 11.66 -4.12 22.62
N GLU A 256 12.60 -3.75 23.48
CA GLU A 256 13.70 -4.62 23.89
C GLU A 256 13.23 -5.81 24.74
N LEU A 257 12.32 -5.61 25.69
CA LEU A 257 11.71 -6.68 26.49
C LEU A 257 10.91 -7.66 25.61
N LEU A 258 10.16 -7.15 24.63
CA LEU A 258 9.46 -7.98 23.65
C LEU A 258 10.43 -8.76 22.76
N GLY A 259 11.57 -8.16 22.40
CA GLY A 259 12.62 -8.88 21.68
C GLY A 259 13.25 -10.01 22.50
N LEU A 260 13.41 -9.82 23.82
CA LEU A 260 13.85 -10.88 24.73
C LEU A 260 12.80 -11.99 24.89
N TRP A 261 11.52 -11.65 24.76
CA TRP A 261 10.43 -12.61 24.79
C TRP A 261 10.42 -13.51 23.55
N LEU A 262 10.45 -12.90 22.36
CA LEU A 262 10.50 -13.65 21.09
C LEU A 262 11.79 -14.48 20.95
N GLY A 263 12.87 -14.02 21.57
CA GLY A 263 14.19 -14.63 21.46
C GLY A 263 14.90 -14.28 20.15
N GLU A 264 16.03 -14.92 19.91
CA GLU A 264 16.87 -14.65 18.74
C GLU A 264 16.47 -15.52 17.55
N PHE A 265 16.60 -14.95 16.34
CA PHE A 265 16.34 -15.64 15.07
C PHE A 265 17.63 -15.77 14.25
N ASP A 266 17.96 -16.99 13.86
CA ASP A 266 19.10 -17.27 12.99
C ASP A 266 18.89 -16.66 11.61
N LEU A 267 17.69 -16.84 11.04
CA LEU A 267 17.30 -16.25 9.76
C LEU A 267 16.17 -15.25 9.95
N LEU A 268 16.35 -14.08 9.35
CA LEU A 268 15.27 -13.12 9.16
C LEU A 268 15.04 -12.90 7.67
N VAL A 269 13.87 -13.24 7.17
CA VAL A 269 13.46 -12.92 5.81
C VAL A 269 12.61 -11.67 5.83
N ILE A 270 12.84 -10.73 4.92
CA ILE A 270 12.13 -9.46 4.87
C ILE A 270 11.54 -9.34 3.47
N ASP A 271 10.24 -9.53 3.37
CA ASP A 271 9.51 -9.35 2.13
C ASP A 271 9.27 -7.86 1.87
N GLU A 272 9.25 -7.44 0.60
CA GLU A 272 9.13 -6.01 0.25
C GLU A 272 10.15 -5.13 1.01
N ALA A 273 11.38 -5.62 1.13
CA ALA A 273 12.44 -5.04 1.97
C ALA A 273 12.87 -3.62 1.56
N HIS A 274 12.38 -3.09 0.44
CA HIS A 274 12.62 -1.71 0.05
C HIS A 274 11.59 -0.72 0.61
N LYS A 275 10.43 -1.18 1.06
CA LYS A 275 9.36 -0.31 1.57
C LYS A 275 9.72 0.22 2.95
N SER A 276 10.32 1.40 2.99
CA SER A 276 10.25 2.29 4.14
C SER A 276 8.84 2.88 4.20
N ARG A 277 7.87 2.18 4.79
CA ARG A 277 6.61 2.84 5.16
C ARG A 277 6.96 3.93 6.19
N GLY A 278 7.07 5.17 5.69
CA GLY A 278 7.04 6.37 6.51
C GLY A 278 5.73 6.40 7.28
N GLU A 279 5.74 7.10 8.40
CA GLU A 279 4.52 7.43 9.13
C GLU A 279 3.49 7.95 8.12
N VAL A 280 2.28 7.39 8.14
CA VAL A 280 1.16 8.05 7.50
C VAL A 280 1.04 9.38 8.23
N ASP A 281 1.26 10.48 7.51
CA ASP A 281 0.83 11.83 7.89
C ASP A 281 -0.67 11.73 8.21
N VAL A 282 -0.98 11.47 9.47
CA VAL A 282 -2.27 11.79 10.05
C VAL A 282 -2.10 13.20 10.53
N ASP A 283 -2.82 14.10 9.87
CA ASP A 283 -2.85 15.54 10.05
C ASP A 283 -2.42 16.06 11.45
N ASP A 284 -1.64 17.13 11.39
CA ASP A 284 -1.28 18.05 12.48
C ASP A 284 -2.35 18.11 13.59
N THR A 285 -2.15 17.37 14.67
CA THR A 285 -2.72 17.62 16.03
C THR A 285 -2.31 16.56 17.07
N ALA A 286 -1.71 15.44 16.68
CA ALA A 286 -1.17 14.47 17.64
C ALA A 286 0.31 14.77 17.92
N LEU A 287 0.65 14.98 19.20
CA LEU A 287 2.01 15.08 19.74
C LEU A 287 3.03 14.19 19.01
N GLY A 288 3.77 14.81 18.08
CA GLY A 288 5.10 14.42 17.60
C GLY A 288 5.17 13.17 16.72
N ALA A 289 5.49 13.37 15.45
CA ALA A 289 6.06 12.38 14.53
C ALA A 289 7.21 11.60 15.18
N ALA A 290 7.12 10.28 15.26
CA ALA A 290 8.18 9.43 15.79
C ALA A 290 9.18 9.14 14.66
N SER A 291 10.33 9.83 14.71
CA SER A 291 11.42 9.62 13.75
C SER A 291 11.90 8.16 13.75
N GLY A 292 11.54 7.42 12.70
CA GLY A 292 11.98 6.06 12.43
C GLY A 292 10.94 5.23 11.67
N THR A 293 11.33 4.63 10.54
CA THR A 293 10.43 3.76 9.76
C THR A 293 10.03 2.53 10.58
N VAL A 294 8.74 2.16 10.59
CA VAL A 294 8.19 1.06 11.41
C VAL A 294 8.96 -0.24 11.19
N LEU A 295 9.31 -0.52 9.93
CA LEU A 295 10.07 -1.71 9.54
C LEU A 295 11.49 -1.75 10.13
N ALA A 296 12.22 -0.63 10.14
CA ALA A 296 13.57 -0.60 10.71
C ALA A 296 13.54 -0.93 12.20
N ARG A 297 12.58 -0.37 12.95
CA ARG A 297 12.43 -0.67 14.38
C ARG A 297 12.07 -2.13 14.65
N LEU A 298 11.15 -2.68 13.86
CA LEU A 298 10.79 -4.09 13.95
C LEU A 298 12.03 -4.98 13.76
N VAL A 299 12.80 -4.73 12.70
CA VAL A 299 13.94 -5.56 12.29
C VAL A 299 15.17 -5.38 13.18
N ASP A 300 15.42 -4.17 13.70
CA ASP A 300 16.65 -3.86 14.42
C ASP A 300 16.47 -3.83 15.95
N ALA A 301 15.29 -3.43 16.45
CA ALA A 301 15.04 -3.36 17.90
C ALA A 301 14.29 -4.59 18.44
N LEU A 302 13.23 -5.01 17.76
CA LEU A 302 12.30 -6.03 18.25
C LEU A 302 12.76 -7.45 17.87
N LEU A 303 13.11 -7.69 16.60
CA LEU A 303 13.57 -9.00 16.13
C LEU A 303 15.08 -9.15 16.36
N LYS A 304 15.44 -9.74 17.51
CA LYS A 304 16.83 -9.98 17.87
C LYS A 304 17.45 -11.06 16.97
N GLN A 305 18.73 -10.89 16.66
CA GLN A 305 19.51 -11.88 15.91
C GLN A 305 20.89 -12.01 16.54
N PRO A 306 21.49 -13.21 16.53
CA PRO A 306 22.87 -13.38 16.96
C PRO A 306 23.82 -12.68 15.98
N GLU A 307 25.09 -12.52 16.36
CA GLU A 307 26.14 -12.00 15.46
C GLU A 307 26.25 -12.84 14.18
N GLY A 308 26.07 -14.16 14.30
CA GLY A 308 26.01 -15.11 13.19
C GLY A 308 24.67 -15.15 12.43
N GLY A 309 23.68 -14.34 12.80
CA GLY A 309 22.38 -14.31 12.13
C GLY A 309 22.49 -13.77 10.70
N ARG A 310 21.59 -14.20 9.81
CA ARG A 310 21.53 -13.75 8.41
C ARG A 310 20.18 -13.14 8.09
N ARG A 311 20.19 -12.26 7.09
CA ARG A 311 18.98 -11.63 6.58
C ARG A 311 18.85 -11.92 5.08
N LEU A 312 17.64 -12.29 4.66
CA LEU A 312 17.26 -12.47 3.26
C LEU A 312 16.24 -11.39 2.91
N CYS A 313 16.64 -10.41 2.10
CA CYS A 313 15.77 -9.33 1.69
C CYS A 313 15.14 -9.64 0.32
N LEU A 314 13.81 -9.57 0.21
CA LEU A 314 13.09 -9.77 -1.04
C LEU A 314 12.63 -8.41 -1.58
N THR A 315 12.82 -8.17 -2.88
CA THR A 315 12.30 -6.98 -3.55
C THR A 315 12.00 -7.28 -5.02
N ALA A 316 10.94 -6.72 -5.57
CA ALA A 316 10.63 -6.85 -6.99
C ALA A 316 11.13 -5.68 -7.85
N THR A 317 11.41 -4.54 -7.22
CA THR A 317 11.64 -3.25 -7.87
C THR A 317 12.94 -2.60 -7.39
N PRO A 318 14.09 -3.29 -7.45
CA PRO A 318 15.35 -2.74 -6.94
C PRO A 318 15.84 -1.51 -7.74
N MET A 319 15.37 -1.31 -8.98
CA MET A 319 15.80 -0.21 -9.85
C MET A 319 14.99 1.08 -9.65
N GLU A 320 13.85 1.01 -8.95
CA GLU A 320 13.07 2.19 -8.55
C GLU A 320 13.62 2.78 -7.24
N LEU A 321 14.72 2.23 -6.72
CA LEU A 321 15.31 2.63 -5.45
C LEU A 321 16.26 3.81 -5.62
N GLU A 322 16.04 4.82 -4.80
CA GLU A 322 16.98 5.92 -4.60
C GLU A 322 18.29 5.42 -3.98
N LEU A 323 19.35 6.23 -4.08
CA LEU A 323 20.67 5.89 -3.53
C LEU A 323 20.61 5.48 -2.05
N SER A 324 19.82 6.19 -1.23
CA SER A 324 19.63 5.87 0.18
C SER A 324 18.95 4.52 0.39
N GLN A 325 17.94 4.19 -0.42
CA GLN A 325 17.19 2.95 -0.30
C GLN A 325 18.04 1.72 -0.65
N TRP A 326 18.99 1.84 -1.59
CA TRP A 326 19.97 0.79 -1.86
C TRP A 326 20.89 0.52 -0.68
N LEU A 327 21.39 1.58 -0.05
CA LEU A 327 22.25 1.46 1.12
C LEU A 327 21.49 0.87 2.30
N ASP A 328 20.26 1.32 2.52
CA ASP A 328 19.37 0.75 3.54
C ASP A 328 19.08 -0.72 3.28
N LEU A 329 18.82 -1.11 2.02
CA LEU A 329 18.54 -2.50 1.64
C LEU A 329 19.77 -3.41 1.87
N LEU A 330 20.96 -2.97 1.47
CA LEU A 330 22.21 -3.73 1.62
C LEU A 330 22.68 -3.80 3.07
N GLY A 331 22.52 -2.72 3.83
CA GLY A 331 22.75 -2.67 5.26
C GLY A 331 21.76 -3.55 6.01
N ARG A 332 20.47 -3.46 5.66
CA ARG A 332 19.41 -4.31 6.20
C ARG A 332 19.65 -5.77 5.87
N ALA A 333 20.20 -6.14 4.72
CA ALA A 333 20.54 -7.52 4.40
C ALA A 333 21.74 -8.06 5.22
N ARG A 334 22.50 -7.22 5.92
CA ARG A 334 23.80 -7.61 6.52
C ARG A 334 24.69 -8.29 5.48
N SER A 335 24.77 -7.68 4.29
CA SER A 335 25.53 -8.21 3.16
C SER A 335 27.03 -8.29 3.41
N GLY A 336 27.57 -7.55 4.39
CA GLY A 336 29.01 -7.48 4.64
C GLY A 336 29.78 -6.70 3.55
N LEU A 337 29.08 -6.09 2.60
CA LEU A 337 29.66 -5.15 1.66
C LEU A 337 30.13 -3.89 2.40
N ASP A 338 31.35 -3.44 2.11
CA ASP A 338 31.85 -2.16 2.59
C ASP A 338 30.91 -1.02 2.17
N GLN A 339 30.38 -0.29 3.15
CA GLN A 339 29.32 0.70 2.91
C GLN A 339 29.79 1.83 1.99
N GLU A 340 31.05 2.24 2.09
CA GLU A 340 31.59 3.32 1.27
C GLU A 340 31.76 2.87 -0.18
N ARG A 341 32.30 1.66 -0.41
CA ARG A 341 32.37 1.06 -1.74
C ARG A 341 30.99 0.86 -2.35
N GLY A 342 30.03 0.36 -1.58
CA GLY A 342 28.64 0.22 -2.02
C GLY A 342 28.04 1.57 -2.45
N ARG A 343 28.22 2.60 -1.62
CA ARG A 343 27.76 3.97 -1.90
C ARG A 343 28.37 4.55 -3.16
N GLN A 344 29.68 4.39 -3.35
CA GLN A 344 30.38 4.91 -4.53
C GLN A 344 29.85 4.30 -5.82
N VAL A 345 29.66 2.98 -5.84
CA VAL A 345 29.23 2.26 -7.05
C VAL A 345 27.77 2.56 -7.39
N VAL A 346 26.87 2.57 -6.40
CA VAL A 346 25.45 2.93 -6.61
C VAL A 346 25.33 4.39 -7.06
N LYS A 347 26.07 5.31 -6.41
CA LYS A 347 26.07 6.74 -6.77
C LYS A 347 26.58 6.96 -8.20
N ARG A 348 27.67 6.30 -8.58
CA ARG A 348 28.24 6.41 -9.93
C ARG A 348 27.25 5.96 -11.01
N LEU A 349 26.53 4.85 -10.78
CA LEU A 349 25.48 4.40 -11.69
C LEU A 349 24.34 5.42 -11.79
N HIS A 350 23.85 5.91 -10.66
CA HIS A 350 22.76 6.90 -10.62
C HIS A 350 23.14 8.21 -11.36
N GLU A 351 24.34 8.73 -11.11
CA GLU A 351 24.82 9.95 -11.78
C GLU A 351 25.03 9.74 -13.29
N ALA A 352 25.58 8.59 -13.70
CA ALA A 352 25.75 8.27 -15.11
C ALA A 352 24.40 8.10 -15.82
N ALA A 353 23.42 7.46 -15.18
CA ALA A 353 22.07 7.32 -15.72
C ALA A 353 21.38 8.69 -15.87
N SER A 354 21.48 9.56 -14.87
CA SER A 354 20.95 10.92 -14.93
C SER A 354 21.60 11.75 -16.04
N ARG A 355 22.92 11.66 -16.24
CA ARG A 355 23.63 12.37 -17.34
C ARG A 355 23.23 11.84 -18.71
N ALA A 356 23.10 10.53 -18.86
CA ALA A 356 22.68 9.89 -20.11
C ALA A 356 21.21 10.23 -20.45
N ALA A 357 20.34 10.36 -19.45
CA ALA A 357 18.94 10.75 -19.67
C ALA A 357 18.78 12.18 -20.21
N VAL A 358 19.71 13.09 -19.89
CA VAL A 358 19.69 14.49 -20.38
C VAL A 358 20.03 14.59 -21.88
N ALA A 359 20.97 13.77 -22.36
CA ALA A 359 21.41 13.76 -23.76
C ALA A 359 21.73 12.32 -24.18
N PRO A 360 20.70 11.52 -24.55
CA PRO A 360 20.85 10.09 -24.86
C PRO A 360 21.56 9.83 -26.20
N ASP A 361 21.77 10.86 -27.00
CA ASP A 361 22.44 10.86 -28.30
C ASP A 361 23.98 11.02 -28.19
N GLU A 362 24.49 11.43 -27.03
CA GLU A 362 25.93 11.56 -26.78
C GLU A 362 26.57 10.21 -26.41
N GLY A 363 27.27 9.58 -27.36
CA GLY A 363 27.89 8.25 -27.18
C GLY A 363 28.80 8.12 -25.95
N ILE A 364 29.56 9.17 -25.60
CA ILE A 364 30.43 9.18 -24.42
C ILE A 364 29.63 8.96 -23.12
N ARG A 365 28.44 9.57 -23.00
CA ARG A 365 27.59 9.41 -21.80
C ARG A 365 27.00 8.00 -21.72
N LEU A 366 26.70 7.38 -22.85
CA LEU A 366 26.25 5.99 -22.92
C LEU A 366 27.38 5.02 -22.53
N ASP A 367 28.61 5.29 -22.95
CA ASP A 367 29.79 4.49 -22.57
C ASP A 367 30.06 4.60 -21.05
N GLU A 368 29.96 5.80 -20.48
CA GLU A 368 30.03 6.00 -19.03
C GLU A 368 28.96 5.21 -18.28
N LEU A 369 27.71 5.24 -18.76
CA LEU A 369 26.61 4.47 -18.18
C LEU A 369 26.88 2.97 -18.26
N CYS A 370 27.34 2.47 -19.41
CA CYS A 370 27.69 1.06 -19.58
C CYS A 370 28.82 0.64 -18.64
N SER A 371 29.87 1.46 -18.49
CA SER A 371 30.96 1.19 -17.54
C SER A 371 30.44 1.18 -16.10
N ALA A 372 29.63 2.15 -15.70
CA ALA A 372 29.07 2.22 -14.36
C ALA A 372 28.15 1.03 -14.06
N ALA A 373 27.35 0.58 -15.04
CA ALA A 373 26.48 -0.58 -14.92
C ALA A 373 27.26 -1.90 -14.77
N ARG A 374 28.38 -2.07 -15.48
CA ARG A 374 29.27 -3.24 -15.32
C ARG A 374 29.91 -3.26 -13.93
N ASP A 375 30.41 -2.12 -13.46
CA ASP A 375 31.02 -2.00 -12.13
C ASP A 375 29.99 -2.26 -11.01
N PHE A 376 28.77 -1.76 -11.19
CA PHE A 376 27.63 -2.03 -10.32
C PHE A 376 27.29 -3.50 -10.24
N THR A 377 27.10 -4.14 -11.39
CA THR A 377 26.78 -5.57 -11.49
C THR A 377 27.88 -6.41 -10.84
N LYS A 378 29.14 -6.16 -11.18
CA LYS A 378 30.28 -6.91 -10.64
C LYS A 378 30.41 -6.78 -9.13
N THR A 379 30.17 -5.59 -8.58
CA THR A 379 30.31 -5.33 -7.14
C THR A 379 29.17 -5.95 -6.33
N LEU A 380 27.94 -5.93 -6.86
CA LEU A 380 26.76 -6.44 -6.15
C LEU A 380 26.46 -7.93 -6.40
N ALA A 381 26.99 -8.54 -7.46
CA ALA A 381 26.77 -9.95 -7.80
C ALA A 381 27.00 -10.97 -6.66
N PRO A 382 27.91 -10.75 -5.68
CA PRO A 382 28.03 -11.64 -4.52
C PRO A 382 26.90 -11.53 -3.50
N TYR A 383 26.11 -10.45 -3.53
CA TYR A 383 25.13 -10.10 -2.49
C TYR A 383 23.70 -10.00 -3.02
N VAL A 384 23.54 -9.76 -4.32
CA VAL A 384 22.27 -9.54 -5.00
C VAL A 384 22.15 -10.50 -6.17
N THR A 385 21.04 -11.22 -6.24
CA THR A 385 20.62 -11.95 -7.44
C THR A 385 19.30 -11.38 -7.95
N ARG A 386 19.12 -11.41 -9.28
CA ARG A 386 17.90 -10.94 -9.93
C ARG A 386 17.61 -11.80 -11.16
N ARG A 387 16.45 -12.42 -11.16
CA ARG A 387 15.83 -13.06 -12.32
C ARG A 387 14.81 -12.13 -12.94
N ARG A 388 14.79 -12.08 -14.27
CA ARG A 388 13.84 -11.26 -15.03
C ARG A 388 12.81 -12.15 -15.72
N ARG A 389 11.61 -11.62 -15.95
CA ARG A 389 10.52 -12.41 -16.55
C ARG A 389 10.76 -12.70 -18.04
N ASP A 390 11.65 -11.98 -18.70
CA ASP A 390 12.07 -12.26 -20.07
C ASP A 390 12.99 -13.48 -20.20
N GLU A 391 13.59 -13.94 -19.10
CA GLU A 391 14.38 -15.18 -19.02
C GLU A 391 13.49 -16.43 -18.77
N ASP A 392 12.20 -16.23 -18.52
CA ASP A 392 11.25 -17.34 -18.29
C ASP A 392 11.07 -18.17 -19.58
N PRO A 393 11.21 -19.51 -19.54
CA PRO A 393 11.06 -20.37 -20.72
C PRO A 393 9.74 -20.20 -21.47
N LEU A 394 8.63 -19.92 -20.78
CA LEU A 394 7.33 -19.66 -21.41
C LEU A 394 7.34 -18.34 -22.18
N VAL A 395 8.01 -17.33 -21.64
CA VAL A 395 8.13 -16.01 -22.26
C VAL A 395 9.08 -16.05 -23.45
N ALA A 396 10.17 -16.80 -23.35
CA ALA A 396 11.08 -17.07 -24.47
C ALA A 396 10.33 -17.78 -25.62
N ARG A 397 9.61 -18.88 -25.32
CA ARG A 397 8.78 -19.59 -26.30
C ARG A 397 7.72 -18.70 -26.93
N PHE A 398 7.06 -17.86 -26.14
CA PHE A 398 6.10 -16.90 -26.66
C PHE A 398 6.75 -15.89 -27.61
N ARG A 399 7.93 -15.36 -27.26
CA ARG A 399 8.68 -14.43 -28.13
C ARG A 399 9.03 -15.08 -29.46
N ASP A 400 9.56 -16.30 -29.41
CA ASP A 400 9.95 -17.07 -30.59
C ASP A 400 8.74 -17.37 -31.48
N GLY A 401 7.64 -17.84 -30.87
CA GLY A 401 6.40 -18.14 -31.58
C GLY A 401 5.68 -16.91 -32.14
N ALA A 402 5.80 -15.76 -31.47
CA ALA A 402 5.21 -14.50 -31.91
C ALA A 402 6.11 -13.72 -32.90
N ALA A 403 7.30 -14.25 -33.23
CA ALA A 403 8.29 -13.62 -34.12
C ALA A 403 8.58 -12.14 -33.77
N LEU A 404 8.66 -11.83 -32.47
CA LEU A 404 8.86 -10.46 -32.00
C LEU A 404 10.32 -10.02 -32.16
N PRO A 405 10.58 -8.76 -32.56
CA PRO A 405 11.96 -8.24 -32.69
C PRO A 405 12.74 -8.29 -31.38
N GLU A 406 14.03 -8.58 -31.47
CA GLU A 406 14.97 -8.40 -30.36
C GLU A 406 15.03 -6.91 -29.97
N GLY A 407 14.92 -6.61 -28.68
CA GLY A 407 14.96 -5.24 -28.15
C GLY A 407 13.63 -4.66 -27.67
N LEU A 408 12.51 -5.39 -27.76
CA LEU A 408 11.28 -4.96 -27.08
C LEU A 408 11.45 -4.99 -25.56
N PRO A 409 11.02 -3.94 -24.82
CA PRO A 409 11.20 -3.87 -23.37
C PRO A 409 10.58 -5.04 -22.61
N HIS A 410 9.47 -5.59 -23.12
CA HIS A 410 8.90 -6.84 -22.64
C HIS A 410 8.01 -7.49 -23.74
N PRO A 411 8.15 -8.80 -24.02
CA PRO A 411 7.43 -9.48 -25.12
C PRO A 411 5.89 -9.46 -25.02
N HIS A 412 5.29 -9.39 -23.83
CA HIS A 412 3.84 -9.30 -23.68
C HIS A 412 3.29 -7.86 -23.63
N ARG A 413 4.16 -6.84 -23.63
CA ARG A 413 3.73 -5.44 -23.55
C ARG A 413 3.54 -4.87 -24.95
N ARG A 414 2.28 -4.72 -25.36
CA ARG A 414 1.92 -3.97 -26.56
C ARG A 414 1.76 -2.49 -26.22
N LEU A 415 2.83 -1.72 -26.34
CA LEU A 415 2.78 -0.28 -26.14
C LEU A 415 2.03 0.37 -27.31
N ARG A 416 0.79 0.79 -27.06
CA ARG A 416 0.02 1.61 -28.01
C ARG A 416 -0.03 3.04 -27.48
N ARG A 417 0.51 3.99 -28.26
CA ARG A 417 0.28 5.40 -28.00
C ARG A 417 -1.12 5.75 -28.49
N VAL A 418 -2.00 6.16 -27.59
CA VAL A 418 -3.29 6.74 -27.96
C VAL A 418 -3.01 8.13 -28.49
N GLN A 419 -3.04 8.27 -29.81
CA GLN A 419 -2.90 9.57 -30.46
C GLN A 419 -4.19 10.34 -30.24
N ILE A 420 -4.05 11.58 -29.80
CA ILE A 420 -5.19 12.44 -29.53
C ILE A 420 -5.25 13.43 -30.67
N GLY A 421 -6.08 13.13 -31.68
CA GLY A 421 -6.42 14.06 -32.72
C GLY A 421 -7.16 15.24 -32.10
N TRP A 422 -6.58 16.44 -32.24
CA TRP A 422 -7.18 17.69 -31.74
C TRP A 422 -8.58 17.93 -32.35
N THR A 423 -8.78 17.56 -33.61
CA THR A 423 -10.10 17.61 -34.28
C THR A 423 -11.06 16.52 -33.81
N GLU A 424 -10.55 15.34 -33.44
CA GLU A 424 -11.35 14.15 -33.06
C GLU A 424 -11.86 14.22 -31.62
N THR A 425 -11.11 14.83 -30.71
CA THR A 425 -11.50 14.96 -29.29
C THR A 425 -12.26 16.24 -28.99
N VAL A 426 -12.03 17.28 -29.78
CA VAL A 426 -12.41 18.66 -29.44
C VAL A 426 -13.40 19.20 -30.49
N GLY A 427 -13.64 18.53 -31.62
CA GLY A 427 -14.40 19.13 -32.71
C GLY A 427 -13.75 20.46 -33.18
N GLN A 428 -14.25 21.04 -34.27
CA GLN A 428 -13.61 22.25 -34.80
C GLN A 428 -13.91 23.53 -33.99
N ASN A 429 -14.89 23.50 -33.08
CA ASN A 429 -15.42 24.68 -32.39
C ASN A 429 -15.33 24.65 -30.85
N LEU A 430 -14.60 23.72 -30.22
CA LEU A 430 -14.56 23.70 -28.76
C LEU A 430 -13.61 24.75 -28.17
N PRO A 431 -14.00 25.44 -27.07
CA PRO A 431 -13.18 26.45 -26.40
C PRO A 431 -11.83 25.93 -25.87
N TRP A 432 -11.65 24.61 -25.76
CA TRP A 432 -10.38 23.99 -25.37
C TRP A 432 -9.25 24.25 -26.36
N LEU A 433 -9.54 24.43 -27.66
CA LEU A 433 -8.52 24.84 -28.63
C LEU A 433 -7.96 26.23 -28.28
N ASP A 434 -8.83 27.17 -27.94
CA ASP A 434 -8.42 28.51 -27.51
C ASP A 434 -7.59 28.45 -26.22
N VAL A 435 -7.94 27.56 -25.29
CA VAL A 435 -7.21 27.38 -24.02
C VAL A 435 -5.80 26.86 -24.28
N LEU A 436 -5.65 25.80 -25.08
CA LEU A 436 -4.34 25.20 -25.38
C LEU A 436 -3.47 26.16 -26.21
N PHE A 437 -4.05 26.82 -27.22
CA PHE A 437 -3.35 27.80 -28.03
C PHE A 437 -2.90 29.01 -27.19
N ALA A 438 -3.76 29.51 -26.30
CA ALA A 438 -3.39 30.57 -25.37
C ALA A 438 -2.30 30.12 -24.39
N ALA A 439 -2.34 28.86 -23.91
CA ALA A 439 -1.31 28.30 -23.04
C ALA A 439 0.05 28.25 -23.74
N GLU A 440 0.08 27.77 -24.99
CA GLU A 440 1.29 27.74 -25.82
C GLU A 440 1.86 29.15 -26.03
N CYS A 441 1.02 30.07 -26.53
CA CYS A 441 1.43 31.45 -26.79
C CYS A 441 1.91 32.16 -25.51
N MET A 442 1.28 31.87 -24.37
CA MET A 442 1.68 32.40 -23.06
C MET A 442 3.05 31.88 -22.64
N SER A 443 3.27 30.55 -22.68
CA SER A 443 4.56 29.95 -22.32
C SER A 443 5.69 30.41 -23.26
N GLN A 444 5.41 30.55 -24.56
CA GLN A 444 6.37 31.12 -25.52
C GLN A 444 6.68 32.59 -25.24
N SER A 445 5.67 33.40 -24.89
CA SER A 445 5.85 34.81 -24.55
C SER A 445 6.69 35.00 -23.28
N ALA A 446 6.58 34.07 -22.33
CA ALA A 446 7.36 34.05 -21.11
C ALA A 446 8.82 33.58 -21.31
N ARG A 447 9.16 32.99 -22.46
CA ARG A 447 10.47 32.43 -22.73
C ARG A 447 11.57 33.51 -22.78
N GLY A 448 12.62 33.28 -22.01
CA GLY A 448 13.75 34.21 -21.88
C GLY A 448 13.52 35.36 -20.90
N LEU A 449 12.41 35.40 -20.16
CA LEU A 449 12.25 36.30 -19.01
C LEU A 449 12.99 35.74 -17.80
N THR A 450 13.67 36.59 -17.03
CA THR A 450 14.39 36.15 -15.83
C THR A 450 13.42 35.89 -14.66
N LEU A 451 13.86 35.16 -13.64
CA LEU A 451 13.04 34.93 -12.44
C LEU A 451 12.65 36.23 -11.72
N LYS A 452 13.50 37.27 -11.82
CA LYS A 452 13.22 38.61 -11.27
C LYS A 452 12.04 39.27 -11.98
N ASP A 453 11.96 39.14 -13.31
CA ASP A 453 10.91 39.76 -14.13
C ASP A 453 9.52 39.14 -13.92
N THR A 454 9.48 37.89 -13.44
CA THR A 454 8.24 37.13 -13.22
C THR A 454 8.04 36.73 -11.76
N ALA A 455 8.71 37.38 -10.81
CA ALA A 455 8.69 36.98 -9.40
C ALA A 455 7.27 37.01 -8.79
N ALA A 456 6.41 37.90 -9.30
CA ALA A 456 5.03 38.06 -8.88
C ALA A 456 4.02 37.23 -9.71
N TRP A 457 4.49 36.41 -10.65
CA TRP A 457 3.61 35.61 -11.51
C TRP A 457 3.29 34.25 -10.86
N PRO A 458 2.10 33.69 -11.11
CA PRO A 458 1.83 32.29 -10.80
C PRO A 458 2.88 31.39 -11.46
N ARG A 459 3.39 30.38 -10.72
CA ARG A 459 4.38 29.43 -11.24
C ARG A 459 3.91 28.73 -12.51
N ALA A 460 2.60 28.53 -12.63
CA ALA A 460 1.98 27.89 -13.78
C ALA A 460 2.19 28.64 -15.12
N VAL A 461 2.44 29.96 -15.14
CA VAL A 461 2.51 30.73 -16.39
C VAL A 461 3.60 30.24 -17.36
N ARG A 462 4.76 29.84 -16.82
CA ARG A 462 5.91 29.38 -17.63
C ARG A 462 5.74 27.95 -18.14
N GLU A 463 4.99 27.13 -17.43
CA GLU A 463 4.86 25.69 -17.67
C GLU A 463 3.46 25.28 -18.14
N ALA A 464 2.54 26.25 -18.26
CA ALA A 464 1.12 26.01 -18.55
C ALA A 464 0.94 25.18 -19.80
N TYR A 465 1.67 25.47 -20.89
CA TYR A 465 1.58 24.68 -22.11
C TYR A 465 1.94 23.21 -21.88
N THR A 466 3.10 22.94 -21.26
CA THR A 466 3.56 21.58 -21.03
C THR A 466 2.64 20.84 -20.06
N LYS A 467 2.13 21.50 -19.02
CA LYS A 467 1.25 20.91 -18.02
C LYS A 467 -0.17 20.69 -18.54
N LEU A 468 -0.84 21.74 -19.02
CA LEU A 468 -2.20 21.65 -19.56
C LEU A 468 -2.26 20.73 -20.77
N SER A 469 -1.37 20.88 -21.76
CA SER A 469 -1.38 20.00 -22.93
C SER A 469 -1.08 18.55 -22.57
N ALA A 470 -0.41 18.29 -21.44
CA ALA A 470 -0.18 16.95 -20.90
C ALA A 470 -1.37 16.39 -20.08
N GLY A 471 -2.41 17.19 -19.83
CA GLY A 471 -3.53 16.82 -18.96
C GLY A 471 -3.22 16.95 -17.47
N HIS A 472 -2.11 17.62 -17.11
CA HIS A 472 -1.74 17.90 -15.73
C HIS A 472 -2.52 19.13 -15.21
N VAL A 473 -3.80 18.91 -14.94
CA VAL A 473 -4.72 19.89 -14.38
C VAL A 473 -4.53 19.99 -12.86
N GLY A 474 -4.49 21.20 -12.29
CA GLY A 474 -4.16 21.43 -10.87
C GLY A 474 -4.54 22.82 -10.36
N ILE A 475 -4.51 23.00 -9.04
CA ILE A 475 -4.92 24.23 -8.33
C ILE A 475 -4.11 25.45 -8.82
N ASP A 476 -2.82 25.28 -9.11
CA ASP A 476 -1.96 26.33 -9.66
C ASP A 476 -2.48 26.97 -10.98
N LEU A 477 -3.35 26.27 -11.72
CA LEU A 477 -4.01 26.76 -12.94
C LEU A 477 -5.41 27.35 -12.66
N SER A 478 -5.99 27.03 -11.50
CA SER A 478 -7.26 27.58 -11.01
C SER A 478 -7.10 28.99 -10.41
N GLU A 479 -5.90 29.33 -9.95
CA GLU A 479 -5.53 30.66 -9.41
C GLU A 479 -5.42 31.77 -10.49
N THR A 480 -6.02 31.56 -11.67
CA THR A 480 -6.00 32.51 -12.78
C THR A 480 -6.92 33.74 -12.57
N SER A 481 -7.24 34.07 -11.34
CA SER A 481 -8.17 35.15 -10.97
C SER A 481 -7.54 36.54 -11.13
N GLU A 482 -6.31 36.75 -10.66
CA GLU A 482 -5.64 38.04 -10.76
C GLU A 482 -4.87 38.22 -12.09
N PRO A 483 -5.03 39.36 -12.79
CA PRO A 483 -4.29 39.64 -14.01
C PRO A 483 -2.79 39.81 -13.73
N LEU A 484 -1.95 39.31 -14.63
CA LEU A 484 -0.50 39.54 -14.56
C LEU A 484 -0.21 41.04 -14.63
N ARG A 485 0.50 41.57 -13.62
CA ARG A 485 0.90 42.98 -13.59
C ARG A 485 1.94 43.25 -14.67
N VAL A 486 1.71 44.31 -15.44
CA VAL A 486 2.65 44.83 -16.44
C VAL A 486 3.39 46.01 -15.82
N PRO A 487 4.75 46.00 -15.79
CA PRO A 487 5.53 47.12 -15.26
C PRO A 487 5.30 48.43 -16.04
N GLU A 488 5.31 49.56 -15.33
CA GLU A 488 5.21 50.89 -15.92
C GLU A 488 6.36 51.21 -16.89
N ALA A 489 6.17 52.24 -17.71
CA ALA A 489 7.18 52.80 -18.60
C ALA A 489 8.45 53.19 -17.82
N GLY A 490 9.63 52.79 -18.30
CA GLY A 490 10.94 53.04 -17.66
C GLY A 490 11.42 52.05 -16.59
N VAL A 491 10.56 51.16 -16.06
CA VAL A 491 10.96 50.19 -14.99
C VAL A 491 11.80 49.02 -15.52
N VAL A 492 11.50 48.57 -16.73
CA VAL A 492 12.25 47.55 -17.49
C VAL A 492 12.41 48.02 -18.92
N ASP A 493 13.34 47.41 -19.68
CA ASP A 493 13.53 47.71 -21.10
C ASP A 493 12.27 47.36 -21.92
N ASP A 494 12.10 48.02 -23.06
CA ASP A 494 10.88 47.91 -23.87
C ASP A 494 10.69 46.51 -24.48
N HIS A 495 11.77 45.76 -24.71
CA HIS A 495 11.70 44.39 -25.21
C HIS A 495 11.12 43.45 -24.13
N THR A 496 11.62 43.56 -22.89
CA THR A 496 11.12 42.83 -21.72
C THR A 496 9.69 43.23 -21.39
N ARG A 497 9.35 44.53 -21.39
CA ARG A 497 7.96 45.00 -21.20
C ARG A 497 7.04 44.42 -22.27
N GLY A 498 7.44 44.42 -23.54
CA GLY A 498 6.66 43.87 -24.64
C GLY A 498 6.39 42.36 -24.50
N LYS A 499 7.35 41.60 -23.98
CA LYS A 499 7.14 40.17 -23.64
C LYS A 499 6.15 39.99 -22.49
N ILE A 500 6.29 40.76 -21.41
CA ILE A 500 5.38 40.73 -20.26
C ILE A 500 3.94 41.09 -20.69
N THR A 501 3.76 42.11 -21.51
CA THR A 501 2.45 42.50 -22.04
C THR A 501 1.82 41.38 -22.87
N ARG A 502 2.59 40.70 -23.72
CA ARG A 502 2.12 39.54 -24.50
C ARG A 502 1.72 38.38 -23.60
N ALA A 503 2.54 38.06 -22.59
CA ALA A 503 2.20 37.03 -21.61
C ALA A 503 0.89 37.36 -20.85
N ALA A 504 0.71 38.61 -20.43
CA ALA A 504 -0.52 39.07 -19.76
C ALA A 504 -1.76 39.01 -20.68
N TYR A 505 -1.61 39.32 -21.97
CA TYR A 505 -2.68 39.16 -22.97
C TYR A 505 -3.10 37.69 -23.10
N TRP A 506 -2.14 36.79 -23.29
CA TRP A 506 -2.43 35.37 -23.47
C TRP A 506 -2.95 34.70 -22.20
N TYR A 507 -2.47 35.14 -21.02
CA TYR A 507 -3.03 34.73 -19.73
C TYR A 507 -4.53 35.08 -19.62
N ARG A 508 -4.93 36.28 -20.06
CA ARG A 508 -6.35 36.67 -20.13
C ARG A 508 -7.13 35.81 -21.11
N ARG A 509 -6.58 35.55 -22.30
CA ARG A 509 -7.21 34.70 -23.32
C ARG A 509 -7.41 33.26 -22.84
N LEU A 510 -6.43 32.72 -22.10
CA LEU A 510 -6.54 31.41 -21.47
C LEU A 510 -7.70 31.36 -20.46
N ARG A 511 -7.81 32.37 -19.60
CA ARG A 511 -8.92 32.51 -18.65
C ARG A 511 -10.27 32.63 -19.35
N ASP A 512 -10.36 33.48 -20.38
CA ASP A 512 -11.59 33.65 -21.15
C ASP A 512 -11.98 32.37 -21.89
N GLY A 513 -11.00 31.60 -22.40
CA GLY A 513 -11.22 30.29 -23.01
C GLY A 513 -11.78 29.28 -22.00
N ARG A 514 -11.18 29.18 -20.79
CA ARG A 514 -11.68 28.31 -19.72
C ARG A 514 -13.08 28.72 -19.26
N ARG A 515 -13.37 30.02 -19.20
CA ARG A 515 -14.74 30.51 -18.91
C ARG A 515 -15.71 30.12 -20.03
N ARG A 516 -15.33 30.20 -21.30
CA ARG A 516 -16.16 29.72 -22.43
C ARG A 516 -16.44 28.22 -22.37
N VAL A 517 -15.50 27.39 -21.88
CA VAL A 517 -15.76 25.96 -21.61
C VAL A 517 -16.92 25.80 -20.62
N LEU A 518 -16.98 26.66 -19.60
CA LEU A 518 -18.05 26.65 -18.59
C LEU A 518 -19.37 27.24 -19.11
N GLU A 519 -19.30 28.33 -19.88
CA GLU A 519 -20.47 29.05 -20.43
C GLU A 519 -21.19 28.29 -21.54
N ALA A 520 -20.53 27.31 -22.18
CA ALA A 520 -21.14 26.43 -23.18
C ALA A 520 -22.25 25.51 -22.60
N LEU A 521 -22.47 25.54 -21.28
CA LEU A 521 -23.36 24.66 -20.56
C LEU A 521 -24.62 25.39 -20.07
N PRO A 522 -25.79 24.74 -20.08
CA PRO A 522 -26.99 25.32 -19.50
C PRO A 522 -26.79 25.56 -18.00
N PRO A 523 -27.13 26.75 -17.46
CA PRO A 523 -26.97 27.03 -16.05
C PRO A 523 -27.82 26.06 -15.22
N MET A 524 -27.18 25.29 -14.35
CA MET A 524 -27.84 24.42 -13.39
C MET A 524 -27.65 24.94 -11.97
N ASN A 525 -28.76 25.28 -11.32
CA ASN A 525 -28.76 25.56 -9.88
C ASN A 525 -28.18 24.36 -9.13
N ASP A 526 -27.29 24.64 -8.19
CA ASP A 526 -26.61 23.69 -7.31
C ASP A 526 -25.58 22.75 -7.97
N ALA A 527 -25.09 23.03 -9.19
CA ALA A 527 -23.96 22.31 -9.79
C ALA A 527 -22.67 23.16 -9.75
N GLU A 528 -21.55 22.54 -9.42
CA GLU A 528 -20.22 23.14 -9.53
C GLU A 528 -19.56 22.60 -10.80
N LEU A 529 -19.29 23.48 -11.76
CA LEU A 529 -18.70 23.09 -13.03
C LEU A 529 -17.18 23.16 -12.94
N ASP A 530 -16.52 22.06 -13.30
CA ASP A 530 -15.08 22.02 -13.48
C ASP A 530 -14.78 21.98 -14.98
N PRO A 531 -14.04 22.97 -15.55
CA PRO A 531 -13.69 22.90 -16.97
C PRO A 531 -12.78 21.70 -17.25
N ASP A 532 -11.95 21.26 -16.28
CA ASP A 532 -10.93 20.23 -16.47
C ASP A 532 -11.51 18.82 -16.65
N ALA A 533 -12.79 18.60 -16.28
CA ALA A 533 -13.52 17.38 -16.62
C ALA A 533 -13.69 17.19 -18.13
N GLU A 534 -13.75 18.29 -18.88
CA GLU A 534 -13.84 18.31 -20.35
C GLU A 534 -12.47 18.33 -21.03
N HIS A 535 -11.38 18.13 -20.29
CA HIS A 535 -10.05 18.18 -20.87
C HIS A 535 -9.88 17.09 -21.96
N PRO A 536 -9.37 17.40 -23.16
CA PRO A 536 -9.31 16.45 -24.29
C PRO A 536 -8.59 15.13 -23.97
N ARG A 537 -7.52 15.19 -23.17
CA ARG A 537 -6.81 13.98 -22.72
C ARG A 537 -7.60 13.10 -21.76
N ILE A 538 -8.38 13.70 -20.87
CA ILE A 538 -9.25 12.95 -19.95
C ILE A 538 -10.30 12.22 -20.78
N LEU A 539 -10.95 12.91 -21.71
CA LEU A 539 -11.97 12.34 -22.58
C LEU A 539 -11.42 11.25 -23.51
N ALA A 540 -10.21 11.41 -24.06
CA ALA A 540 -9.55 10.36 -24.84
C ALA A 540 -9.26 9.12 -23.98
N ALA A 541 -8.78 9.31 -22.76
CA ALA A 541 -8.53 8.21 -21.83
C ALA A 541 -9.83 7.49 -21.44
N VAL A 542 -10.91 8.24 -21.17
CA VAL A 542 -12.25 7.69 -20.92
C VAL A 542 -12.69 6.81 -22.07
N LYS A 543 -12.63 7.31 -23.31
CA LYS A 543 -13.03 6.55 -24.50
C LYS A 543 -12.24 5.25 -24.65
N GLU A 544 -10.92 5.31 -24.47
CA GLU A 544 -10.07 4.11 -24.52
C GLU A 544 -10.46 3.11 -23.43
N ILE A 545 -10.58 3.56 -22.18
CA ILE A 545 -10.91 2.71 -21.03
C ILE A 545 -12.27 2.05 -21.23
N GLU A 546 -13.28 2.81 -21.64
CA GLU A 546 -14.63 2.31 -21.89
C GLU A 546 -14.65 1.27 -23.02
N GLY A 547 -13.83 1.44 -24.05
CA GLY A 547 -13.68 0.45 -25.13
C GLY A 547 -13.22 -0.94 -24.65
N TRP A 548 -12.57 -1.02 -23.50
CA TRP A 548 -12.18 -2.27 -22.82
C TRP A 548 -13.21 -2.70 -21.78
N THR A 549 -13.66 -1.78 -20.91
CA THR A 549 -14.55 -2.13 -19.79
C THR A 549 -15.97 -2.51 -20.26
N LEU A 550 -16.45 -1.95 -21.38
CA LEU A 550 -17.71 -2.39 -21.99
C LEU A 550 -17.64 -3.84 -22.50
N LYS A 551 -16.44 -4.32 -22.84
CA LYS A 551 -16.15 -5.72 -23.21
C LYS A 551 -15.88 -6.60 -21.99
N ARG A 552 -16.16 -6.10 -20.77
CA ARG A 552 -15.88 -6.73 -19.48
C ARG A 552 -14.40 -7.03 -19.22
N GLU A 553 -13.51 -6.27 -19.85
CA GLU A 553 -12.08 -6.36 -19.56
C GLU A 553 -11.69 -5.44 -18.39
N LYS A 554 -10.74 -5.91 -17.58
CA LYS A 554 -10.22 -5.15 -16.44
C LYS A 554 -9.12 -4.20 -16.90
N VAL A 555 -9.28 -2.92 -16.55
CA VAL A 555 -8.28 -1.89 -16.84
C VAL A 555 -7.61 -1.42 -15.54
N LEU A 556 -6.28 -1.39 -15.54
CA LEU A 556 -5.49 -0.77 -14.48
C LEU A 556 -4.91 0.54 -14.99
N VAL A 557 -5.25 1.64 -14.31
CA VAL A 557 -4.75 2.99 -14.65
C VAL A 557 -3.68 3.37 -13.65
N PHE A 558 -2.52 3.76 -14.18
CA PHE A 558 -1.41 4.29 -13.39
C PHE A 558 -1.19 5.76 -13.78
N GLY A 559 -0.98 6.63 -12.80
CA GLY A 559 -0.69 8.03 -13.04
C GLY A 559 0.17 8.63 -11.94
N VAL A 560 0.90 9.69 -12.29
CA VAL A 560 1.81 10.39 -11.37
C VAL A 560 1.10 11.53 -10.63
N PHE A 561 0.02 12.06 -11.19
CA PHE A 561 -0.70 13.22 -10.65
C PHE A 561 -2.10 12.82 -10.15
N LEU A 562 -2.40 13.15 -8.90
CA LEU A 562 -3.66 12.76 -8.26
C LEU A 562 -4.89 13.47 -8.83
N ARG A 563 -4.81 14.79 -9.09
CA ARG A 563 -5.97 15.56 -9.58
C ARG A 563 -6.52 15.05 -10.93
N PRO A 564 -5.69 14.82 -11.97
CA PRO A 564 -6.16 14.20 -13.21
C PRO A 564 -6.75 12.80 -13.01
N LEU A 565 -6.18 11.99 -12.12
CA LEU A 565 -6.71 10.65 -11.81
C LEU A 565 -8.08 10.72 -11.11
N HIS A 566 -8.27 11.65 -10.18
CA HIS A 566 -9.56 11.86 -9.52
C HIS A 566 -10.63 12.32 -10.53
N ILE A 567 -10.29 13.28 -11.40
CA ILE A 567 -11.21 13.74 -12.45
C ILE A 567 -11.54 12.59 -13.41
N LEU A 568 -10.54 11.84 -13.86
CA LEU A 568 -10.75 10.67 -14.73
C LEU A 568 -11.68 9.65 -14.07
N ALA A 569 -11.47 9.35 -12.79
CA ALA A 569 -12.33 8.44 -12.03
C ALA A 569 -13.76 8.99 -11.88
N ASP A 570 -13.91 10.27 -11.55
CA ASP A 570 -15.23 10.90 -11.42
C ASP A 570 -15.98 10.90 -12.76
N VAL A 571 -15.33 11.23 -13.88
CA VAL A 571 -15.94 11.19 -15.22
C VAL A 571 -16.36 9.76 -15.59
N LEU A 572 -15.52 8.74 -15.35
CA LEU A 572 -15.86 7.34 -15.61
C LEU A 572 -17.06 6.87 -14.75
N ASN A 573 -17.04 7.19 -13.46
CA ASN A 573 -18.11 6.82 -12.53
C ASN A 573 -19.44 7.50 -12.91
N VAL A 574 -19.38 8.78 -13.26
CA VAL A 574 -20.56 9.55 -13.69
C VAL A 574 -21.12 9.00 -15.00
N ARG A 575 -20.29 8.74 -16.01
CA ARG A 575 -20.74 8.15 -17.27
C ARG A 575 -21.35 6.76 -17.07
N ARG A 576 -20.79 5.96 -16.17
CA ARG A 576 -21.41 4.68 -15.79
C ARG A 576 -22.78 4.89 -15.15
N ALA A 577 -22.89 5.78 -14.17
CA ALA A 577 -24.16 6.09 -13.52
C ALA A 577 -25.21 6.66 -14.50
N LEU A 578 -24.80 7.43 -15.50
CA LEU A 578 -25.69 7.90 -16.57
C LEU A 578 -26.21 6.74 -17.43
N ARG A 579 -25.37 5.76 -17.81
CA ARG A 579 -25.82 4.56 -18.53
C ARG A 579 -26.77 3.72 -17.68
N ASP A 580 -26.45 3.53 -16.40
CA ASP A 580 -27.32 2.79 -15.48
C ASP A 580 -28.68 3.51 -15.37
N ALA A 581 -28.68 4.83 -15.17
CA ALA A 581 -29.90 5.62 -15.08
C ALA A 581 -30.71 5.69 -16.39
N ASP A 582 -30.05 5.69 -17.56
CA ASP A 582 -30.69 5.62 -18.87
C ASP A 582 -31.47 4.32 -19.06
N GLN A 583 -30.94 3.22 -18.51
CA GLN A 583 -31.51 1.88 -18.54
C GLN A 583 -32.31 1.54 -17.27
N GLU A 584 -32.60 2.54 -16.41
CA GLU A 584 -33.31 2.39 -15.14
C GLU A 584 -32.68 1.38 -14.15
N ARG A 585 -31.39 1.08 -14.29
CA ARG A 585 -30.63 0.18 -13.44
C ARG A 585 -30.14 0.86 -12.15
N PRO A 586 -29.94 0.09 -11.06
CA PRO A 586 -29.42 0.63 -9.80
C PRO A 586 -27.96 1.08 -9.92
N SER A 587 -27.63 2.24 -9.31
CA SER A 587 -26.25 2.76 -9.25
C SER A 587 -25.84 3.18 -7.84
N ALA A 588 -24.65 2.77 -7.42
CA ALA A 588 -24.11 3.07 -6.09
C ALA A 588 -23.70 4.54 -5.91
N LEU A 589 -23.42 5.25 -7.00
CA LEU A 589 -22.95 6.63 -6.97
C LEU A 589 -24.07 7.57 -6.48
N ASN A 590 -23.80 8.33 -5.41
CA ASN A 590 -24.76 9.27 -4.86
C ASN A 590 -24.47 10.71 -5.30
N PHE A 591 -25.45 11.33 -5.95
CA PHE A 591 -25.41 12.74 -6.35
C PHE A 591 -26.17 13.67 -5.39
N PHE A 592 -26.99 13.12 -4.48
CA PHE A 592 -27.91 13.85 -3.61
C PHE A 592 -27.77 13.38 -2.15
N PRO A 593 -26.81 13.93 -1.38
CA PRO A 593 -26.62 13.56 0.02
C PRO A 593 -27.87 13.89 0.86
N GLU A 594 -28.21 13.01 1.81
CA GLU A 594 -29.39 13.18 2.66
C GLU A 594 -29.19 14.35 3.64
N ARG A 595 -30.20 15.22 3.75
CA ARG A 595 -30.27 16.28 4.78
C ARG A 595 -30.49 15.67 6.18
N ARG A 596 -29.52 14.96 6.75
CA ARG A 596 -29.52 14.62 8.17
C ARG A 596 -28.20 15.00 8.83
N GLY A 597 -28.20 16.19 9.42
CA GLY A 597 -27.41 16.52 10.62
C GLY A 597 -25.90 16.66 10.52
N SER A 598 -25.22 16.16 9.49
CA SER A 598 -23.77 16.37 9.33
C SER A 598 -23.48 17.47 8.32
N THR A 599 -23.00 18.59 8.83
CA THR A 599 -22.40 19.71 8.10
C THR A 599 -21.05 19.31 7.49
N ASP A 600 -21.04 18.33 6.59
CA ASP A 600 -19.81 17.99 5.86
C ASP A 600 -19.77 18.77 4.55
N ALA A 601 -19.23 19.99 4.63
CA ALA A 601 -19.15 20.94 3.51
C ALA A 601 -18.44 20.33 2.29
N GLU A 602 -17.51 19.39 2.54
CA GLU A 602 -16.75 18.67 1.52
C GLU A 602 -17.62 17.69 0.73
N GLN A 603 -18.45 16.89 1.40
CA GLN A 603 -19.35 15.94 0.73
C GLN A 603 -20.40 16.66 -0.11
N SER A 604 -20.90 17.80 0.38
CA SER A 604 -21.80 18.68 -0.37
C SER A 604 -21.10 19.28 -1.60
N ARG A 605 -19.85 19.75 -1.47
CA ARG A 605 -19.06 20.25 -2.61
C ARG A 605 -18.83 19.16 -3.66
N ARG A 606 -18.42 17.96 -3.24
CA ARG A 606 -18.19 16.82 -4.14
C ARG A 606 -19.43 16.44 -4.95
N SER A 607 -20.59 16.38 -4.29
CA SER A 607 -21.86 16.05 -4.94
C SER A 607 -22.24 17.08 -6.02
N ARG A 608 -22.01 18.37 -5.73
CA ARG A 608 -22.22 19.46 -6.71
C ARG A 608 -21.26 19.36 -7.89
N GLY A 609 -20.01 18.97 -7.66
CA GLY A 609 -19.03 18.69 -8.71
C GLY A 609 -19.46 17.54 -9.62
N LEU A 610 -19.89 16.41 -9.03
CA LEU A 610 -20.36 15.25 -9.79
C LEU A 610 -21.59 15.57 -10.65
N LEU A 611 -22.53 16.38 -10.13
CA LEU A 611 -23.68 16.87 -10.91
C LEU A 611 -23.27 17.77 -12.08
N GLY A 612 -22.22 18.58 -11.90
CA GLY A 612 -21.63 19.38 -12.97
C GLY A 612 -21.05 18.50 -14.08
N ILE A 613 -20.28 17.49 -13.71
CA ILE A 613 -19.72 16.49 -14.65
C ILE A 613 -20.85 15.74 -15.37
N ALA A 614 -21.90 15.34 -14.66
CA ALA A 614 -23.03 14.61 -15.24
C ALA A 614 -23.73 15.42 -16.34
N ALA A 615 -23.90 16.72 -16.12
CA ALA A 615 -24.46 17.63 -17.11
C ALA A 615 -23.66 17.62 -18.41
N GLN A 616 -22.34 17.78 -18.28
CA GLN A 616 -21.41 17.86 -19.41
C GLN A 616 -21.38 16.54 -20.19
N GLN A 617 -21.30 15.43 -19.46
CA GLN A 617 -21.18 14.12 -20.06
C GLN A 617 -22.49 13.63 -20.69
N LEU A 618 -23.66 14.04 -20.20
CA LEU A 618 -24.94 13.69 -20.80
C LEU A 618 -25.04 14.15 -22.25
N ASP A 619 -24.77 15.43 -22.52
CA ASP A 619 -24.87 15.98 -23.87
C ASP A 619 -23.86 15.34 -24.83
N ARG A 620 -22.66 15.01 -24.31
CA ARG A 620 -21.64 14.30 -25.06
C ARG A 620 -22.07 12.88 -25.41
N MET A 621 -22.58 12.13 -24.43
CA MET A 621 -23.01 10.75 -24.61
C MET A 621 -24.20 10.63 -25.58
N LYS A 622 -25.08 11.64 -25.66
CA LYS A 622 -26.15 11.67 -26.69
C LYS A 622 -25.61 11.77 -28.13
N ALA A 623 -24.52 12.52 -28.30
CA ALA A 623 -23.86 12.71 -29.60
C ALA A 623 -22.91 11.55 -29.96
N GLU A 624 -22.40 10.83 -28.96
CA GLU A 624 -21.50 9.71 -29.15
C GLU A 624 -22.22 8.48 -29.74
N ARG A 625 -21.47 7.68 -30.49
CA ARG A 625 -21.84 6.35 -30.97
C ARG A 625 -20.78 5.35 -30.52
N ASP A 626 -21.19 4.12 -30.24
CA ASP A 626 -20.29 3.03 -29.85
C ASP A 626 -19.47 2.50 -31.05
N ASP A 627 -18.63 1.48 -30.82
CA ASP A 627 -17.81 0.86 -31.86
C ASP A 627 -18.65 0.24 -33.00
N ASN A 628 -19.93 -0.06 -32.76
CA ASN A 628 -20.87 -0.63 -33.73
C ASN A 628 -21.70 0.45 -34.45
N GLY A 629 -21.57 1.72 -34.06
CA GLY A 629 -22.33 2.83 -34.61
C GLY A 629 -23.67 3.09 -33.91
N GLU A 630 -23.97 2.39 -32.82
CA GLU A 630 -25.19 2.54 -32.03
C GLU A 630 -25.08 3.71 -31.03
N PRO A 631 -26.16 4.39 -30.68
CA PRO A 631 -26.15 5.47 -29.70
C PRO A 631 -25.74 4.97 -28.30
N VAL A 632 -24.87 5.72 -27.63
CA VAL A 632 -24.39 5.34 -26.28
C VAL A 632 -25.50 5.43 -25.22
N LEU A 633 -26.55 6.22 -25.48
CA LEU A 633 -27.76 6.34 -24.67
C LEU A 633 -28.97 6.04 -25.56
N GLU A 634 -29.80 5.09 -25.13
CA GLU A 634 -30.93 4.56 -25.89
C GLU A 634 -32.27 4.69 -25.15
N GLY A 635 -32.21 4.86 -23.83
CA GLY A 635 -33.38 4.85 -22.96
C GLY A 635 -33.83 6.22 -22.51
N ARG A 636 -34.07 6.34 -21.20
CA ARG A 636 -34.72 7.49 -20.56
C ARG A 636 -34.00 8.83 -20.77
N LEU A 637 -32.68 8.79 -20.94
CA LEU A 637 -31.82 9.96 -21.06
C LEU A 637 -31.46 10.33 -22.51
N ALA A 638 -31.82 9.51 -23.49
CA ALA A 638 -31.55 9.77 -24.90
C ALA A 638 -32.14 11.12 -25.37
N SER A 639 -33.35 11.48 -24.92
CA SER A 639 -34.03 12.75 -25.24
C SER A 639 -34.31 13.66 -24.04
N GLY A 640 -33.87 13.28 -22.83
CA GLY A 640 -34.16 13.99 -21.58
C GLY A 640 -33.37 15.29 -21.41
N ASN A 641 -33.90 16.25 -20.66
CA ASN A 641 -33.19 17.48 -20.29
C ASN A 641 -32.47 17.33 -18.93
N GLY A 642 -31.76 18.37 -18.46
CA GLY A 642 -31.04 18.32 -17.19
C GLY A 642 -31.92 18.03 -15.96
N ALA A 643 -33.23 18.34 -16.00
CA ALA A 643 -34.14 17.97 -14.92
C ALA A 643 -34.46 16.47 -14.94
N GLU A 644 -34.62 15.88 -16.13
CA GLU A 644 -34.83 14.44 -16.27
C GLU A 644 -33.60 13.63 -15.86
N MET A 645 -32.41 14.12 -16.20
CA MET A 645 -31.14 13.55 -15.72
C MET A 645 -31.10 13.42 -14.19
N ARG A 646 -31.46 14.50 -13.47
CA ARG A 646 -31.47 14.47 -11.99
C ARG A 646 -32.45 13.45 -11.44
N ARG A 647 -33.65 13.36 -12.04
CA ARG A 647 -34.66 12.38 -11.62
C ARG A 647 -34.15 10.96 -11.87
N ALA A 648 -33.65 10.66 -13.06
CA ALA A 648 -33.14 9.35 -13.41
C ALA A 648 -31.98 8.92 -12.50
N LEU A 649 -31.02 9.81 -12.21
CA LEU A 649 -29.91 9.53 -11.29
C LEU A 649 -30.41 9.32 -9.84
N ALA A 650 -31.40 10.10 -9.39
CA ALA A 650 -32.00 9.92 -8.07
C ALA A 650 -32.78 8.60 -7.96
N ASP A 651 -33.54 8.24 -8.99
CA ASP A 651 -34.31 7.01 -9.09
C ASP A 651 -33.37 5.79 -9.11
N SER A 652 -32.31 5.83 -9.92
CA SER A 652 -31.27 4.80 -9.99
C SER A 652 -30.57 4.60 -8.64
N HIS A 653 -30.21 5.69 -7.94
CA HIS A 653 -29.60 5.57 -6.61
C HIS A 653 -30.59 5.06 -5.55
N LYS A 654 -31.88 5.43 -5.66
CA LYS A 654 -32.94 4.92 -4.80
C LYS A 654 -33.17 3.43 -5.03
N ALA A 655 -33.13 2.96 -6.28
CA ALA A 655 -33.18 1.55 -6.63
C ALA A 655 -32.00 0.79 -6.00
N TYR A 656 -30.79 1.34 -6.06
CA TYR A 656 -29.62 0.78 -5.38
C TYR A 656 -29.81 0.67 -3.85
N LYS A 657 -30.32 1.71 -3.19
CA LYS A 657 -30.62 1.65 -1.74
C LYS A 657 -31.64 0.55 -1.42
N GLY A 658 -32.69 0.43 -2.23
CA GLY A 658 -33.69 -0.64 -2.10
C GLY A 658 -33.07 -2.02 -2.29
N LEU A 659 -32.22 -2.20 -3.30
CA LEU A 659 -31.49 -3.44 -3.55
C LEU A 659 -30.56 -3.79 -2.38
N ARG A 660 -29.74 -2.84 -1.91
CA ARG A 660 -28.87 -3.02 -0.74
C ARG A 660 -29.64 -3.41 0.50
N GLU A 661 -30.80 -2.81 0.75
CA GLU A 661 -31.63 -3.18 1.89
C GLU A 661 -32.21 -4.60 1.75
N LYS A 662 -32.68 -4.98 0.55
CA LYS A 662 -33.15 -6.35 0.25
C LYS A 662 -32.04 -7.39 0.47
N VAL A 663 -30.83 -7.12 -0.03
CA VAL A 663 -29.65 -7.99 0.13
C VAL A 663 -29.28 -8.08 1.61
N ARG A 664 -29.21 -6.94 2.31
CA ARG A 664 -28.88 -6.90 3.75
C ARG A 664 -29.87 -7.68 4.61
N ARG A 665 -31.17 -7.59 4.33
CA ARG A 665 -32.19 -8.38 5.04
C ARG A 665 -31.97 -9.89 4.84
N ARG A 666 -31.56 -10.32 3.65
CA ARG A 666 -31.27 -11.73 3.33
C ARG A 666 -29.95 -12.21 3.94
N ALA A 667 -28.92 -11.37 3.96
CA ALA A 667 -27.59 -11.67 4.52
C ALA A 667 -27.61 -12.04 6.01
N LYS A 668 -28.57 -11.52 6.78
CA LYS A 668 -28.70 -11.82 8.22
C LYS A 668 -28.87 -13.31 8.50
N LYS A 669 -29.68 -14.03 7.70
CA LYS A 669 -30.01 -15.43 7.97
C LYS A 669 -28.80 -16.37 7.77
N PRO A 670 -28.04 -16.29 6.66
CA PRO A 670 -26.78 -17.04 6.50
C PRO A 670 -25.74 -16.70 7.55
N VAL A 671 -25.51 -15.41 7.87
CA VAL A 671 -24.51 -15.01 8.86
C VAL A 671 -24.84 -15.57 10.25
N VAL A 672 -26.12 -15.55 10.64
CA VAL A 672 -26.57 -16.20 11.88
C VAL A 672 -26.45 -17.72 11.82
N ALA A 673 -26.60 -18.35 10.65
CA ALA A 673 -26.39 -19.79 10.50
C ALA A 673 -24.90 -20.16 10.59
N TRP A 674 -24.01 -19.37 9.99
CA TRP A 674 -22.55 -19.54 10.12
C TRP A 674 -22.09 -19.38 11.57
N ARG A 675 -22.79 -18.55 12.36
CA ARG A 675 -22.57 -18.48 13.81
C ARG A 675 -22.77 -19.81 14.52
N ALA A 676 -23.70 -20.63 14.05
CA ALA A 676 -23.97 -21.93 14.63
C ALA A 676 -23.00 -23.03 14.17
N ASP A 677 -22.12 -22.74 13.19
CA ASP A 677 -21.15 -23.68 12.65
C ASP A 677 -19.70 -23.21 12.89
N PRO A 678 -19.05 -23.70 13.96
CA PRO A 678 -17.67 -23.34 14.30
C PRO A 678 -16.62 -23.75 13.25
N SER A 679 -16.96 -24.65 12.32
CA SER A 679 -16.02 -25.17 11.33
C SER A 679 -15.76 -24.19 10.18
N LEU A 680 -16.75 -23.36 9.84
CA LEU A 680 -16.68 -22.39 8.73
C LEU A 680 -15.74 -21.21 8.99
N LEU A 681 -15.55 -20.83 10.26
CA LEU A 681 -14.74 -19.66 10.65
C LEU A 681 -13.39 -20.02 11.28
N GLY A 682 -12.93 -21.26 11.08
CA GLY A 682 -11.62 -21.71 11.57
C GLY A 682 -11.43 -21.61 13.09
N GLY A 683 -12.52 -21.65 13.87
CA GLY A 683 -12.49 -21.51 15.32
C GLY A 683 -12.41 -20.07 15.86
N ALA A 684 -12.59 -19.04 15.02
CA ALA A 684 -12.63 -17.65 15.48
C ALA A 684 -13.81 -17.39 16.45
N PRO A 685 -13.59 -16.70 17.59
CA PRO A 685 -14.67 -16.33 18.50
C PRO A 685 -15.59 -15.31 17.83
N ILE A 686 -16.88 -15.64 17.75
CA ILE A 686 -17.87 -14.82 17.05
C ILE A 686 -18.41 -13.77 18.01
N ASP A 687 -17.90 -12.54 17.89
CA ASP A 687 -18.45 -11.36 18.53
C ASP A 687 -19.36 -10.56 17.58
N ARG A 688 -20.06 -9.56 18.11
CA ARG A 688 -20.96 -8.70 17.32
C ARG A 688 -20.21 -7.87 16.27
N GLU A 689 -18.91 -7.64 16.42
CA GLU A 689 -18.11 -6.87 15.46
C GLU A 689 -17.82 -7.73 14.23
N LEU A 690 -17.41 -8.98 14.43
CA LEU A 690 -17.21 -9.94 13.33
C LEU A 690 -18.52 -10.25 12.60
N GLU A 691 -19.64 -10.39 13.32
CA GLU A 691 -20.96 -10.58 12.72
C GLU A 691 -21.32 -9.41 11.79
N SER A 692 -21.12 -8.17 12.26
CA SER A 692 -21.37 -6.98 11.46
C SER A 692 -20.43 -6.91 10.25
N ALA A 693 -19.16 -7.29 10.42
CA ALA A 693 -18.18 -7.30 9.33
C ALA A 693 -18.54 -8.35 8.26
N LEU A 694 -18.89 -9.58 8.67
CA LEU A 694 -19.33 -10.64 7.75
C LEU A 694 -20.61 -10.26 7.00
N GLU A 695 -21.58 -9.64 7.70
CA GLU A 695 -22.78 -9.10 7.05
C GLU A 695 -22.41 -8.04 6.01
N ASP A 696 -21.58 -7.07 6.36
CA ASP A 696 -21.19 -5.99 5.45
C ASP A 696 -20.37 -6.51 4.25
N HIS A 697 -19.49 -7.50 4.45
CA HIS A 697 -18.72 -8.14 3.39
C HIS A 697 -19.59 -8.98 2.44
N LEU A 698 -20.47 -9.83 2.97
CA LEU A 698 -21.41 -10.60 2.17
C LEU A 698 -22.34 -9.68 1.36
N VAL A 699 -22.83 -8.60 1.99
CA VAL A 699 -23.66 -7.59 1.32
C VAL A 699 -22.88 -6.94 0.18
N SER A 700 -21.62 -6.56 0.38
CA SER A 700 -20.78 -5.97 -0.67
C SER A 700 -20.55 -6.95 -1.82
N PHE A 701 -20.14 -8.19 -1.53
CA PHE A 701 -19.86 -9.23 -2.52
C PHE A 701 -21.09 -9.51 -3.40
N VAL A 702 -22.25 -9.72 -2.77
CA VAL A 702 -23.49 -9.97 -3.49
C VAL A 702 -23.90 -8.73 -4.30
N LEU A 703 -23.81 -7.53 -3.74
CA LEU A 703 -24.14 -6.30 -4.47
C LEU A 703 -23.26 -6.10 -5.71
N ASP A 704 -21.96 -6.36 -5.62
CA ASP A 704 -21.05 -6.22 -6.74
C ASP A 704 -21.43 -7.16 -7.90
N ASP A 705 -21.85 -8.40 -7.61
CA ASP A 705 -22.37 -9.32 -8.63
C ASP A 705 -23.66 -8.80 -9.28
N PHE A 706 -24.64 -8.39 -8.46
CA PHE A 706 -25.92 -7.87 -8.98
C PHE A 706 -25.73 -6.60 -9.82
N LEU A 707 -24.80 -5.73 -9.46
CA LEU A 707 -24.45 -4.53 -10.23
C LEU A 707 -23.62 -4.84 -11.50
N ALA A 708 -22.88 -5.96 -11.51
CA ALA A 708 -22.09 -6.39 -12.65
C ALA A 708 -22.92 -7.13 -13.72
N THR A 709 -23.97 -7.87 -13.31
CA THR A 709 -24.84 -8.60 -14.24
C THR A 709 -25.92 -7.72 -14.86
N THR A 710 -26.04 -7.76 -16.19
CA THR A 710 -27.07 -7.04 -16.98
C THR A 710 -28.44 -7.73 -16.98
N SER A 711 -28.73 -8.59 -16.00
CA SER A 711 -29.94 -9.44 -16.01
C SER A 711 -31.21 -8.58 -15.88
N GLU A 712 -32.20 -8.84 -16.73
CA GLU A 712 -33.49 -8.12 -16.85
C GLU A 712 -34.41 -8.20 -15.61
N SER A 713 -33.93 -8.75 -14.49
CA SER A 713 -34.71 -8.92 -13.26
C SER A 713 -33.97 -8.30 -12.07
N ASP A 714 -34.53 -7.22 -11.55
CA ASP A 714 -34.20 -6.60 -10.26
C ASP A 714 -34.58 -7.49 -9.05
N GLU A 715 -35.03 -8.72 -9.30
CA GLU A 715 -35.47 -9.64 -8.28
C GLU A 715 -34.28 -10.42 -7.71
N VAL A 716 -33.96 -10.14 -6.45
CA VAL A 716 -33.06 -10.98 -5.65
C VAL A 716 -33.80 -12.28 -5.34
N THR A 717 -33.71 -13.26 -6.23
CA THR A 717 -34.26 -14.60 -6.02
C THR A 717 -33.47 -15.33 -4.94
N ASP A 718 -34.15 -16.17 -4.17
CA ASP A 718 -33.51 -16.90 -3.08
C ASP A 718 -32.49 -17.93 -3.61
N GLU A 719 -32.71 -18.48 -4.82
CA GLU A 719 -31.78 -19.39 -5.50
C GLU A 719 -30.47 -18.70 -5.86
N ARG A 720 -30.53 -17.53 -6.51
CA ARG A 720 -29.33 -16.77 -6.89
C ARG A 720 -28.57 -16.26 -5.68
N PHE A 721 -29.28 -15.80 -4.65
CA PHE A 721 -28.66 -15.36 -3.40
C PHE A 721 -27.97 -16.53 -2.68
N ALA A 722 -28.58 -17.72 -2.64
CA ALA A 722 -27.99 -18.91 -2.05
C ALA A 722 -26.72 -19.37 -2.79
N ALA A 723 -26.72 -19.31 -4.13
CA ALA A 723 -25.55 -19.63 -4.93
C ALA A 723 -24.36 -18.71 -4.62
N LEU A 724 -24.58 -17.38 -4.63
CA LEU A 724 -23.54 -16.39 -4.30
C LEU A 724 -23.06 -16.49 -2.85
N THR A 725 -23.96 -16.82 -1.94
CA THR A 725 -23.61 -17.04 -0.52
C THR A 725 -22.71 -18.27 -0.35
N THR A 726 -22.89 -19.30 -1.18
CA THR A 726 -22.01 -20.48 -1.18
C THR A 726 -20.63 -20.13 -1.73
N GLU A 727 -20.58 -19.41 -2.86
CA GLU A 727 -19.32 -18.94 -3.45
C GLU A 727 -18.53 -18.02 -2.50
N PHE A 728 -19.21 -17.16 -1.75
CA PHE A 728 -18.60 -16.31 -0.74
C PHE A 728 -17.93 -17.09 0.40
N VAL A 729 -18.43 -18.29 0.73
CA VAL A 729 -17.85 -19.15 1.77
C VAL A 729 -16.64 -19.93 1.24
N ASP A 730 -16.67 -20.30 -0.04
CA ASP A 730 -15.58 -21.02 -0.70
C ASP A 730 -14.37 -20.11 -1.01
N ALA A 731 -14.61 -18.80 -1.18
CA ALA A 731 -13.62 -17.76 -1.45
C ALA A 731 -12.98 -17.19 -0.18
#